data_AF-A0A7W1PIM1-F1
#
_entry.id   AF-A0A7W1PIM1-F1
#
_cell.length_a   1.000
_cell.length_b   1.000
_cell.length_c   1.000
_cell.angle_alpha   90.00
_cell.angle_beta   90.00
_cell.angle_gamma   90.00
#
_symmetry.space_group_name_H-M   'P 1'
#
loop_
_entity.id
_entity.type
_entity.pdbx_description
1 polymer ?
#
loop_
_entity_poly.entity_id
_entity_poly.type
_entity_poly.pdbx_seq_one_letter_code
_entity_poly.pdbx_strand_id
1 'polypeptide(L)'
;MAVDPSVTFAGSARPANGGSGGGAAGGVQIRLAPHGYSDGASVVADGRPNPRAVSNTVFKQTDGSGVHQDKPSPQGVSSLFWVWGQFFDHDVVQTRSGGGGETAPIRVPAGDPVFAPGSELSFNRSEPISGTGTGPNNPRQFGNQISAYLDGSMVYGSDPAKAAALREPDSAKLKLTSQGTIGFAAADDPLFRGGPIAGDTRANENVALLSMQALFAREHNRLVDELRAADPTLGRDALFEGARARVEAIIQAITYNEYLPKLIGPDPLPKYTGFKSGVSSAISLEFSTAVYRLGHSMLSPTIHRLNEDGSAHARGPLALRDVFLTRGVVEETGLGPVFRGVAATRSQALDTFIIEDVRSLLFGAGGPGSDLVALNIQRGRDHGLPSYNEMRQALGLAPKTSFSDITDDAALAARLRAAYGDVSKLDLWVGGLAETPVRGGMVGETFRAVLVDQFERMRDGDRFWSEGRGFSQRELKELWSTTLSDVIQRNTDVEVLQKDAFVAHRRLVGGPGDNTLVGSDVPNLIGGLGGDDVLTGGTAADEIYGGAGADRLNGGPGADVLYGGKGRDVFVIAASEAMDDRIYGGRGFDTVVVDAGRGPVRLQDTRLMKGIERFDGRGQDVIGTPGDDRLDFARFDEAVNIGSVRGGRGDDVIRGGAANDRLFGGAGDDRLFGGAGDDRLFGGAGQDRLFGGKGADRLSGGKGADELFGGSGKDVLNGGPGDDVFQFRANASSGRNRIEDFDARGNDQIRLVEFDFGAPDGEELSRREKFAAVEDATSFSKAGAKIDLKALGGDGSVLLEGVHDLTFGPEDFLFG
;
A
#
# COMPACT_ATOMS: atom_id res chain seq x y z
N MET A 1 4.34 -23.27 -13.22
CA MET A 1 5.68 -23.48 -12.63
C MET A 1 5.91 -24.98 -12.44
N ALA A 2 7.07 -25.53 -12.82
CA ALA A 2 7.44 -26.90 -12.44
C ALA A 2 7.82 -26.93 -10.95
N VAL A 3 7.26 -27.87 -10.19
CA VAL A 3 7.50 -28.01 -8.75
C VAL A 3 8.97 -28.36 -8.52
N ASP A 4 9.70 -27.53 -7.74
CA ASP A 4 11.06 -27.87 -7.31
C ASP A 4 10.95 -28.75 -6.05
N PRO A 5 11.22 -30.07 -6.15
CA PRO A 5 11.10 -30.99 -5.02
C PRO A 5 12.16 -30.73 -3.93
N SER A 6 13.11 -29.82 -4.15
CA SER A 6 14.10 -29.43 -3.16
C SER A 6 13.59 -28.42 -2.13
N VAL A 7 12.39 -27.83 -2.27
CA VAL A 7 11.85 -26.91 -1.23
C VAL A 7 11.49 -27.72 0.03
N THR A 8 12.24 -27.55 1.11
CA THR A 8 11.96 -28.25 2.39
C THR A 8 11.17 -27.36 3.35
N PHE A 9 10.27 -27.96 4.14
CA PHE A 9 9.55 -27.26 5.23
C PHE A 9 10.50 -26.69 6.30
N ALA A 10 11.64 -27.35 6.52
CA ALA A 10 12.66 -26.88 7.44
C ALA A 10 13.60 -25.81 6.85
N GLY A 11 13.45 -25.44 5.58
CA GLY A 11 14.30 -24.45 4.90
C GLY A 11 15.75 -24.90 4.60
N SER A 12 16.11 -26.14 4.93
CA SER A 12 17.47 -26.70 4.82
C SER A 12 18.07 -26.72 3.41
N ALA A 13 17.21 -26.74 2.38
CA ALA A 13 17.64 -26.78 0.99
C ALA A 13 17.59 -25.40 0.30
N ARG A 14 17.20 -24.34 1.01
CA ARG A 14 17.14 -22.98 0.44
C ARG A 14 18.52 -22.37 0.15
N PRO A 15 19.58 -22.60 0.95
CA PRO A 15 20.93 -22.12 0.61
C PRO A 15 21.53 -22.83 -0.62
N ALA A 16 22.31 -22.11 -1.44
CA ALA A 16 22.90 -22.64 -2.69
C ALA A 16 23.94 -23.76 -2.50
N ASN A 17 24.56 -23.87 -1.32
CA ASN A 17 25.73 -24.73 -1.10
C ASN A 17 25.47 -25.90 -0.13
N GLY A 18 24.21 -26.21 0.21
CA GLY A 18 23.88 -27.31 1.14
C GLY A 18 24.40 -27.14 2.58
N GLY A 19 25.05 -26.02 2.89
CA GLY A 19 25.38 -25.63 4.26
C GLY A 19 24.16 -25.06 4.97
N SER A 20 24.08 -25.25 6.28
CA SER A 20 23.10 -24.57 7.14
C SER A 20 23.44 -23.07 7.22
N GLY A 21 23.27 -22.33 6.12
CA GLY A 21 23.06 -20.88 6.21
C GLY A 21 21.92 -20.69 7.19
N GLY A 22 22.15 -19.93 8.27
CA GLY A 22 21.39 -20.01 9.52
C GLY A 22 19.87 -19.74 9.45
N GLY A 23 19.29 -19.65 8.27
CA GLY A 23 17.85 -19.53 8.06
C GLY A 23 17.04 -20.84 8.09
N ALA A 24 17.67 -22.02 8.07
CA ALA A 24 16.94 -23.27 8.30
C ALA A 24 16.43 -23.37 9.75
N ALA A 25 15.35 -24.13 9.97
CA ALA A 25 14.87 -24.44 11.31
C ALA A 25 15.97 -25.12 12.15
N GLY A 26 16.15 -24.67 13.37
CA GLY A 26 17.28 -25.00 14.26
C GLY A 26 18.54 -24.16 14.02
N GLY A 27 18.58 -23.32 12.98
CA GLY A 27 19.71 -22.48 12.63
C GLY A 27 20.08 -21.45 13.70
N VAL A 28 21.36 -21.10 13.77
CA VAL A 28 21.87 -20.14 14.76
C VAL A 28 21.40 -18.73 14.42
N GLN A 29 20.78 -18.06 15.39
CA GLN A 29 20.48 -16.63 15.28
C GLN A 29 21.78 -15.82 15.32
N ILE A 30 21.89 -14.82 14.45
CA ILE A 30 23.10 -13.99 14.33
C ILE A 30 23.03 -12.78 15.25
N ARG A 31 24.14 -12.05 15.37
CA ARG A 31 24.21 -10.79 16.10
C ARG A 31 24.67 -9.70 15.16
N LEU A 32 23.99 -8.55 15.19
CA LEU A 32 24.41 -7.35 14.48
C LEU A 32 25.44 -6.53 15.29
N ALA A 33 25.48 -6.73 16.61
CA ALA A 33 26.37 -6.04 17.52
C ALA A 33 27.07 -7.01 18.49
N PRO A 34 28.19 -6.60 19.11
CA PRO A 34 28.76 -7.33 20.23
C PRO A 34 27.74 -7.53 21.35
N HIS A 35 27.84 -8.67 22.07
CA HIS A 35 26.90 -8.99 23.14
C HIS A 35 27.15 -8.15 24.40
N GLY A 36 26.09 -7.89 25.16
CA GLY A 36 26.09 -7.13 26.42
C GLY A 36 26.18 -7.98 27.70
N TYR A 37 26.69 -9.21 27.66
CA TYR A 37 26.88 -10.04 28.88
C TYR A 37 27.97 -9.47 29.80
N SER A 38 27.70 -9.42 31.11
CA SER A 38 28.60 -8.82 32.12
C SER A 38 29.94 -9.56 32.26
N ASP A 39 29.91 -10.88 32.12
CA ASP A 39 31.08 -11.77 32.14
C ASP A 39 31.62 -12.05 30.73
N GLY A 40 31.06 -11.40 29.71
CA GLY A 40 31.30 -11.68 28.31
C GLY A 40 30.73 -13.02 27.81
N ALA A 41 30.00 -13.78 28.62
CA ALA A 41 29.61 -15.15 28.26
C ALA A 41 28.10 -15.40 28.40
N SER A 42 27.56 -15.22 29.61
CA SER A 42 26.23 -15.73 29.95
C SER A 42 25.53 -14.96 31.08
N VAL A 43 26.26 -14.17 31.86
CA VAL A 43 25.71 -13.42 32.99
C VAL A 43 24.97 -12.20 32.45
N VAL A 44 23.68 -12.14 32.77
CA VAL A 44 22.78 -11.04 32.41
C VAL A 44 23.40 -9.70 32.81
N ALA A 45 23.24 -8.69 31.95
CA ALA A 45 23.79 -7.35 32.16
C ALA A 45 23.41 -6.78 33.55
N ASP A 46 24.41 -6.44 34.36
CA ASP A 46 24.25 -5.77 35.66
C ASP A 46 24.38 -4.23 35.51
N GLY A 47 23.96 -3.47 36.52
CA GLY A 47 24.07 -2.01 36.55
C GLY A 47 23.00 -1.25 35.76
N ARG A 48 22.06 -1.96 35.11
CA ARG A 48 20.85 -1.37 34.50
C ARG A 48 19.68 -1.34 35.49
N PRO A 49 18.74 -0.39 35.35
CA PRO A 49 17.59 -0.28 36.24
C PRO A 49 16.72 -1.56 36.26
N ASN A 50 15.98 -1.74 37.35
CA ASN A 50 15.04 -2.85 37.49
C ASN A 50 13.97 -2.81 36.36
N PRO A 51 13.72 -3.92 35.63
CA PRO A 51 12.77 -3.94 34.51
C PRO A 51 11.35 -3.48 34.87
N ARG A 52 10.82 -3.89 36.03
CA ARG A 52 9.48 -3.48 36.49
C ARG A 52 9.43 -2.01 36.86
N ALA A 53 10.50 -1.47 37.45
CA ALA A 53 10.60 -0.03 37.70
C ALA A 53 10.56 0.76 36.38
N VAL A 54 11.30 0.33 35.35
CA VAL A 54 11.24 0.96 34.01
C VAL A 54 9.83 0.87 33.43
N SER A 55 9.18 -0.29 33.50
CA SER A 55 7.80 -0.48 33.05
C SER A 55 6.83 0.52 33.70
N ASN A 56 6.90 0.68 35.03
CA ASN A 56 6.04 1.62 35.76
C ASN A 56 6.31 3.09 35.42
N THR A 57 7.58 3.46 35.18
CA THR A 57 7.96 4.85 34.92
C THR A 57 7.73 5.27 33.48
N VAL A 58 8.01 4.39 32.52
CA VAL A 58 8.02 4.75 31.08
C VAL A 58 6.74 4.28 30.37
N PHE A 59 6.20 3.12 30.71
CA PHE A 59 5.21 2.43 29.87
C PHE A 59 3.75 2.49 30.30
N LYS A 60 3.45 3.19 31.39
CA LYS A 60 2.10 3.27 31.95
C LYS A 60 1.17 4.17 31.13
N GLN A 61 0.03 3.65 30.67
CA GLN A 61 -1.06 4.41 30.03
C GLN A 61 -2.07 4.95 31.06
N THR A 62 -1.63 5.80 31.98
CA THR A 62 -2.57 6.52 32.86
C THR A 62 -2.27 8.00 32.92
N ASP A 63 -3.30 8.82 33.07
CA ASP A 63 -3.20 10.28 33.20
C ASP A 63 -2.75 10.78 34.59
N GLY A 64 -2.15 9.92 35.40
CA GLY A 64 -1.79 10.24 36.79
C GLY A 64 -2.95 10.19 37.78
N SER A 65 -4.22 10.17 37.32
CA SER A 65 -5.40 9.91 38.17
C SER A 65 -5.66 8.42 38.37
N GLY A 66 -4.96 7.57 37.62
CA GLY A 66 -5.15 6.11 37.62
C GLY A 66 -6.12 5.60 36.55
N VAL A 67 -6.73 6.50 35.76
CA VAL A 67 -7.60 6.13 34.64
C VAL A 67 -6.77 5.78 33.41
N HIS A 68 -7.11 4.65 32.77
CA HIS A 68 -6.48 4.19 31.54
C HIS A 68 -6.75 5.17 30.39
N GLN A 69 -5.73 5.49 29.59
CA GLN A 69 -5.91 6.29 28.38
C GLN A 69 -5.40 5.54 27.16
N ASP A 70 -6.34 5.17 26.28
CA ASP A 70 -6.01 4.67 24.95
C ASP A 70 -5.24 5.75 24.19
N LYS A 71 -4.19 5.31 23.49
CA LYS A 71 -3.34 6.12 22.63
C LYS A 71 -3.49 5.57 21.20
N PRO A 72 -4.54 5.95 20.46
CA PRO A 72 -4.73 5.44 19.11
C PRO A 72 -3.60 5.87 18.18
N SER A 73 -3.22 5.01 17.23
CA SER A 73 -2.16 5.30 16.26
C SER A 73 -2.45 6.60 15.49
N PRO A 74 -1.52 7.57 15.47
CA PRO A 74 -1.71 8.80 14.70
C PRO A 74 -1.67 8.56 13.18
N GLN A 75 -0.99 7.50 12.73
CA GLN A 75 -0.95 7.07 11.32
C GLN A 75 -2.25 6.40 10.86
N GLY A 76 -3.18 6.12 11.77
CA GLY A 76 -4.46 5.54 11.42
C GLY A 76 -4.44 4.06 11.10
N VAL A 77 -3.38 3.33 11.46
CA VAL A 77 -3.30 1.90 11.15
C VAL A 77 -4.28 1.08 11.99
N SER A 78 -4.90 0.09 11.37
CA SER A 78 -5.88 -0.79 11.98
C SER A 78 -5.22 -1.83 12.90
N SER A 79 -6.02 -2.50 13.73
CA SER A 79 -5.56 -3.63 14.54
C SER A 79 -5.07 -4.79 13.69
N LEU A 80 -5.48 -4.90 12.41
CA LEU A 80 -4.89 -5.88 11.50
C LEU A 80 -3.38 -5.68 11.31
N PHE A 81 -2.87 -4.47 11.48
CA PHE A 81 -1.45 -4.20 11.35
C PHE A 81 -0.61 -4.96 12.39
N TRP A 82 -1.01 -4.93 13.67
CA TRP A 82 -0.28 -5.70 14.70
C TRP A 82 -0.57 -7.20 14.62
N VAL A 83 -1.77 -7.59 14.15
CA VAL A 83 -2.10 -9.02 13.91
C VAL A 83 -1.21 -9.59 12.80
N TRP A 84 -1.03 -8.85 11.70
CA TRP A 84 -0.12 -9.24 10.63
C TRP A 84 1.34 -9.24 11.07
N GLY A 85 1.76 -8.22 11.84
CA GLY A 85 3.09 -8.19 12.45
C GLY A 85 3.36 -9.45 13.26
N GLN A 86 2.41 -9.87 14.11
CA GLN A 86 2.54 -11.10 14.89
C GLN A 86 2.51 -12.37 14.01
N PHE A 87 1.66 -12.42 12.98
CA PHE A 87 1.64 -13.52 12.02
C PHE A 87 3.00 -13.67 11.32
N PHE A 88 3.58 -12.57 10.85
CA PHE A 88 4.91 -12.56 10.27
C PHE A 88 5.98 -13.00 11.30
N ASP A 89 5.95 -12.50 12.54
CA ASP A 89 6.95 -12.87 13.57
C ASP A 89 6.95 -14.38 13.78
N HIS A 90 5.75 -14.96 13.89
CA HIS A 90 5.56 -16.38 14.09
C HIS A 90 5.82 -17.22 12.83
N ASP A 91 5.98 -16.60 11.66
CA ASP A 91 6.44 -17.26 10.45
C ASP A 91 7.95 -17.45 10.43
N VAL A 92 8.69 -16.47 10.97
CA VAL A 92 10.15 -16.36 10.77
C VAL A 92 10.97 -16.59 12.03
N VAL A 93 10.40 -16.45 13.24
CA VAL A 93 11.16 -16.61 14.47
C VAL A 93 10.44 -17.26 15.64
N GLN A 94 11.14 -18.18 16.28
CA GLN A 94 10.79 -18.77 17.57
C GLN A 94 12.06 -19.15 18.33
N THR A 95 12.35 -18.51 19.45
CA THR A 95 13.47 -18.91 20.31
C THR A 95 12.99 -19.95 21.34
N ARG A 96 13.79 -20.98 21.58
CA ARG A 96 13.44 -22.04 22.53
C ARG A 96 13.31 -21.50 23.96
N SER A 97 12.14 -21.70 24.57
CA SER A 97 11.90 -21.44 25.99
C SER A 97 12.76 -22.37 26.86
N GLY A 98 13.30 -21.87 27.98
CA GLY A 98 14.20 -22.64 28.85
C GLY A 98 13.58 -23.88 29.47
N GLY A 99 13.85 -25.05 28.90
CA GLY A 99 13.49 -26.35 29.47
C GLY A 99 14.42 -26.82 30.61
N GLY A 100 15.54 -26.12 30.83
CA GLY A 100 16.61 -26.50 31.78
C GLY A 100 16.55 -25.84 33.18
N GLY A 101 15.54 -25.02 33.48
CA GLY A 101 15.31 -24.48 34.83
C GLY A 101 16.16 -23.27 35.23
N GLU A 102 16.96 -22.67 34.33
CA GLU A 102 17.63 -21.40 34.63
C GLU A 102 16.62 -20.25 34.71
N THR A 103 16.56 -19.61 35.88
CA THR A 103 15.68 -18.46 36.12
C THR A 103 16.48 -17.18 36.30
N ALA A 104 15.86 -16.05 35.95
CA ALA A 104 16.38 -14.72 36.23
C ALA A 104 15.21 -13.82 36.66
N PRO A 105 14.65 -14.07 37.86
CA PRO A 105 13.41 -13.43 38.31
C PRO A 105 13.54 -11.90 38.38
N ILE A 106 12.42 -11.22 38.15
CA ILE A 106 12.35 -9.76 38.17
C ILE A 106 11.79 -9.34 39.53
N ARG A 107 12.66 -8.78 40.38
CA ARG A 107 12.24 -8.28 41.69
C ARG A 107 11.26 -7.12 41.56
N VAL A 108 10.15 -7.18 42.29
CA VAL A 108 9.16 -6.11 42.34
C VAL A 108 9.66 -4.97 43.23
N PRO A 109 9.73 -3.72 42.73
CA PRO A 109 10.23 -2.58 43.49
C PRO A 109 9.32 -2.22 44.67
N ALA A 110 9.89 -1.52 45.66
CA ALA A 110 9.11 -0.97 46.75
C ALA A 110 8.08 0.05 46.21
N GLY A 111 6.84 -0.01 46.71
CA GLY A 111 5.77 0.88 46.25
C GLY A 111 5.18 0.54 44.88
N ASP A 112 5.40 -0.66 44.34
CA ASP A 112 4.69 -1.11 43.14
C ASP A 112 3.17 -1.10 43.38
N PRO A 113 2.37 -0.51 42.48
CA PRO A 113 0.93 -0.35 42.68
C PRO A 113 0.12 -1.63 42.40
N VAL A 114 0.72 -2.65 41.78
CA VAL A 114 0.02 -3.86 41.31
C VAL A 114 0.53 -5.11 42.01
N PHE A 115 1.84 -5.31 42.02
CA PHE A 115 2.46 -6.52 42.56
C PHE A 115 2.97 -6.27 43.98
N ALA A 116 2.96 -7.32 44.81
CA ALA A 116 3.38 -7.20 46.20
C ALA A 116 4.86 -6.74 46.29
N PRO A 117 5.17 -5.65 47.02
CA PRO A 117 6.55 -5.18 47.18
C PRO A 117 7.49 -6.28 47.68
N GLY A 118 8.66 -6.44 47.03
CA GLY A 118 9.64 -7.45 47.39
C GLY A 118 9.35 -8.88 46.91
N SER A 119 8.20 -9.10 46.24
CA SER A 119 7.95 -10.34 45.49
C SER A 119 8.79 -10.39 44.20
N GLU A 120 8.71 -11.50 43.48
CA GLU A 120 9.42 -11.71 42.22
C GLU A 120 8.45 -12.13 41.12
N LEU A 121 8.56 -11.49 39.95
CA LEU A 121 7.92 -11.97 38.72
C LEU A 121 8.80 -13.07 38.12
N SER A 122 8.19 -14.24 37.92
CA SER A 122 8.87 -15.41 37.34
C SER A 122 9.38 -15.11 35.94
N PHE A 123 10.64 -15.47 35.67
CA PHE A 123 11.25 -15.38 34.36
C PHE A 123 12.20 -16.55 34.13
N ASN A 124 11.91 -17.33 33.09
CA ASN A 124 12.77 -18.42 32.64
C ASN A 124 13.67 -17.94 31.51
N ARG A 125 14.98 -18.14 31.66
CA ARG A 125 15.98 -17.83 30.63
C ARG A 125 15.77 -18.72 29.40
N SER A 126 16.10 -18.22 28.22
CA SER A 126 15.97 -19.00 26.97
C SER A 126 17.02 -20.11 26.94
N GLU A 127 16.70 -21.26 26.36
CA GLU A 127 17.66 -22.37 26.24
C GLU A 127 18.74 -22.00 25.22
N PRO A 128 20.02 -21.92 25.62
CA PRO A 128 21.10 -21.64 24.67
C PRO A 128 21.42 -22.92 23.88
N ILE A 129 22.10 -22.75 22.75
CA ILE A 129 22.69 -23.88 22.02
C ILE A 129 23.69 -24.58 22.95
N SER A 130 23.57 -25.91 23.04
CA SER A 130 24.44 -26.74 23.88
C SER A 130 25.92 -26.47 23.60
N GLY A 131 26.71 -26.27 24.66
CA GLY A 131 28.13 -25.95 24.56
C GLY A 131 28.47 -24.47 24.35
N THR A 132 27.48 -23.57 24.32
CA THR A 132 27.70 -22.10 24.26
C THR A 132 27.56 -21.45 25.63
N GLY A 133 27.98 -20.19 25.77
CA GLY A 133 27.94 -19.46 27.05
C GLY A 133 29.06 -19.84 28.02
N THR A 134 30.17 -20.40 27.52
CA THR A 134 31.26 -20.94 28.36
C THR A 134 32.41 -19.95 28.60
N GLY A 135 32.40 -18.79 27.93
CA GLY A 135 33.39 -17.73 28.14
C GLY A 135 33.28 -16.60 27.11
N PRO A 136 34.11 -15.55 27.20
CA PRO A 136 34.08 -14.37 26.31
C PRO A 136 34.20 -14.68 24.81
N ASN A 137 34.89 -15.76 24.45
CA ASN A 137 35.06 -16.17 23.05
C ASN A 137 33.96 -17.14 22.57
N ASN A 138 33.06 -17.54 23.47
CA ASN A 138 31.95 -18.45 23.20
C ASN A 138 30.72 -18.05 24.05
N PRO A 139 30.14 -16.86 23.81
CA PRO A 139 28.97 -16.39 24.53
C PRO A 139 27.76 -17.27 24.23
N ARG A 140 26.67 -17.10 24.99
CA ARG A 140 25.42 -17.81 24.69
C ARG A 140 24.94 -17.47 23.28
N GLN A 141 24.60 -18.52 22.55
CA GLN A 141 23.96 -18.45 21.24
C GLN A 141 22.61 -19.15 21.30
N PHE A 142 21.70 -18.77 20.40
CA PHE A 142 20.34 -19.26 20.39
C PHE A 142 19.98 -19.77 19.01
N GLY A 143 19.25 -20.89 18.97
CA GLY A 143 18.73 -21.44 17.73
C GLY A 143 17.32 -20.94 17.46
N ASN A 144 17.05 -20.55 16.22
CA ASN A 144 15.68 -20.32 15.75
C ASN A 144 14.99 -21.68 15.57
N GLN A 145 13.88 -21.96 16.26
CA GLN A 145 13.20 -23.25 16.20
C GLN A 145 12.41 -23.45 14.90
N ILE A 146 12.16 -22.37 14.17
CA ILE A 146 11.43 -22.37 12.90
C ILE A 146 12.31 -21.82 11.77
N SER A 147 11.83 -21.98 10.54
CA SER A 147 12.37 -21.35 9.33
C SER A 147 12.51 -19.84 9.53
N ALA A 148 13.64 -19.25 9.09
CA ALA A 148 13.84 -17.80 9.07
C ALA A 148 13.38 -17.15 7.76
N TYR A 149 12.90 -17.96 6.82
CA TYR A 149 12.40 -17.47 5.55
C TYR A 149 10.95 -17.05 5.72
N LEU A 150 10.52 -16.05 4.93
CA LEU A 150 9.11 -15.68 4.85
C LEU A 150 8.40 -16.67 3.90
N ASP A 151 8.15 -17.87 4.42
CA ASP A 151 7.73 -19.02 3.64
C ASP A 151 6.41 -19.68 4.06
N GLY A 152 5.64 -18.99 4.88
CA GLY A 152 4.37 -19.51 5.37
C GLY A 152 4.58 -20.67 6.34
N SER A 153 5.74 -20.76 6.99
CA SER A 153 6.04 -21.72 8.05
C SER A 153 5.00 -21.69 9.18
N MET A 154 4.34 -20.54 9.40
CA MET A 154 3.22 -20.43 10.32
C MET A 154 2.01 -21.26 9.90
N VAL A 155 1.78 -21.39 8.59
CA VAL A 155 0.69 -22.16 7.97
C VAL A 155 1.09 -23.62 7.76
N TYR A 156 2.30 -23.87 7.24
CA TYR A 156 2.75 -25.19 6.77
C TYR A 156 3.64 -25.95 7.76
N GLY A 157 4.13 -25.27 8.79
CA GLY A 157 5.08 -25.80 9.76
C GLY A 157 6.52 -25.78 9.27
N SER A 158 7.45 -25.78 10.23
CA SER A 158 8.90 -25.85 10.00
C SER A 158 9.48 -27.26 10.19
N ASP A 159 8.63 -28.26 10.40
CA ASP A 159 9.00 -29.66 10.65
C ASP A 159 8.26 -30.59 9.66
N PRO A 160 8.95 -31.56 9.01
CA PRO A 160 8.31 -32.44 8.03
C PRO A 160 7.16 -33.30 8.58
N ALA A 161 7.25 -33.78 9.82
CA ALA A 161 6.20 -34.59 10.44
C ALA A 161 4.98 -33.74 10.76
N LYS A 162 5.18 -32.52 11.26
CA LYS A 162 4.09 -31.54 11.45
C LYS A 162 3.46 -31.17 10.12
N ALA A 163 4.26 -30.81 9.11
CA ALA A 163 3.77 -30.47 7.78
C ALA A 163 2.91 -31.60 7.17
N ALA A 164 3.33 -32.86 7.32
CA ALA A 164 2.53 -34.01 6.91
C ALA A 164 1.22 -34.14 7.71
N ALA A 165 1.26 -33.89 9.02
CA ALA A 165 0.08 -33.98 9.89
C ALA A 165 -0.98 -32.90 9.60
N LEU A 166 -0.60 -31.75 9.03
CA LEU A 166 -1.50 -30.68 8.63
C LEU A 166 -2.29 -30.98 7.34
N ARG A 167 -1.82 -31.92 6.52
CA ARG A 167 -2.42 -32.25 5.22
C ARG A 167 -3.59 -33.23 5.38
N GLU A 168 -4.65 -33.01 4.62
CA GLU A 168 -5.68 -34.02 4.41
C GLU A 168 -5.09 -35.19 3.59
N PRO A 169 -5.35 -36.46 3.97
CA PRO A 169 -4.71 -37.62 3.34
C PRO A 169 -4.88 -37.69 1.81
N ASP A 170 -6.06 -37.32 1.29
CA ASP A 170 -6.48 -37.68 -0.07
C ASP A 170 -6.78 -36.48 -0.99
N SER A 171 -6.62 -35.22 -0.53
CA SER A 171 -7.17 -34.05 -1.26
C SER A 171 -6.15 -33.00 -1.70
N ALA A 172 -4.87 -33.14 -1.33
CA ALA A 172 -3.84 -32.09 -1.44
C ALA A 172 -4.14 -30.82 -0.63
N LYS A 173 -5.16 -30.84 0.23
CA LYS A 173 -5.60 -29.69 1.04
C LYS A 173 -5.02 -29.73 2.45
N LEU A 174 -5.07 -28.60 3.13
CA LEU A 174 -4.85 -28.48 4.56
C LEU A 174 -6.12 -28.80 5.34
N LYS A 175 -5.96 -29.45 6.50
CA LYS A 175 -7.05 -29.81 7.41
C LYS A 175 -7.68 -28.56 8.01
N LEU A 176 -9.00 -28.48 7.93
CA LEU A 176 -9.82 -27.50 8.62
C LEU A 176 -10.99 -28.22 9.31
N THR A 177 -11.61 -27.57 10.29
CA THR A 177 -12.89 -28.02 10.84
C THR A 177 -13.99 -27.92 9.77
N SER A 178 -15.17 -28.47 10.04
CA SER A 178 -16.34 -28.31 9.16
C SER A 178 -16.79 -26.85 8.99
N GLN A 179 -16.44 -25.98 9.95
CA GLN A 179 -16.67 -24.53 9.88
C GLN A 179 -15.52 -23.79 9.17
N GLY A 180 -14.54 -24.52 8.62
CA GLY A 180 -13.38 -23.96 7.95
C GLY A 180 -12.42 -23.24 8.91
N THR A 181 -12.36 -23.63 10.19
CA THR A 181 -11.45 -23.03 11.19
C THR A 181 -10.31 -23.99 11.54
N ILE A 182 -9.33 -23.53 12.33
CA ILE A 182 -8.25 -24.38 12.85
C ILE A 182 -8.77 -25.25 14.00
N GLY A 183 -8.61 -26.57 13.86
CA GLY A 183 -8.94 -27.53 14.92
C GLY A 183 -7.88 -27.61 16.02
N PHE A 184 -8.22 -28.30 17.11
CA PHE A 184 -7.30 -28.55 18.23
C PHE A 184 -7.06 -30.04 18.39
N ALA A 185 -5.80 -30.41 18.65
CA ALA A 185 -5.44 -31.80 18.89
C ALA A 185 -5.85 -32.27 20.30
N ALA A 186 -5.82 -33.58 20.51
CA ALA A 186 -5.91 -34.15 21.85
C ALA A 186 -4.68 -33.77 22.69
N ALA A 187 -4.83 -33.73 24.02
CA ALA A 187 -3.76 -33.30 24.92
C ALA A 187 -2.50 -34.18 24.87
N ASP A 188 -2.69 -35.47 24.57
CA ASP A 188 -1.66 -36.49 24.41
C ASP A 188 -1.08 -36.58 22.99
N ASP A 189 -1.55 -35.75 22.05
CA ASP A 189 -0.99 -35.70 20.70
C ASP A 189 0.50 -35.32 20.76
N PRO A 190 1.40 -36.12 20.17
CA PRO A 190 2.84 -35.93 20.33
C PRO A 190 3.38 -34.69 19.60
N LEU A 191 2.68 -34.21 18.56
CA LEU A 191 3.10 -33.08 17.73
C LEU A 191 2.51 -31.75 18.21
N PHE A 192 1.24 -31.76 18.58
CA PHE A 192 0.49 -30.55 18.91
C PHE A 192 0.19 -30.40 20.41
N ARG A 193 0.21 -31.49 21.20
CA ARG A 193 0.08 -31.49 22.67
C ARG A 193 -1.13 -30.70 23.18
N GLY A 194 -2.29 -30.95 22.57
CA GLY A 194 -3.52 -30.23 22.87
C GLY A 194 -3.65 -28.85 22.20
N GLY A 195 -2.60 -28.37 21.53
CA GLY A 195 -2.57 -27.07 20.85
C GLY A 195 -3.34 -27.05 19.52
N PRO A 196 -3.30 -25.90 18.83
CA PRO A 196 -3.90 -25.77 17.51
C PRO A 196 -3.19 -26.67 16.49
N ILE A 197 -3.95 -27.27 15.58
CA ILE A 197 -3.45 -28.03 14.43
C ILE A 197 -3.04 -27.01 13.36
N ALA A 198 -1.90 -26.35 13.58
CA ALA A 198 -1.34 -25.29 12.73
C ALA A 198 0.18 -25.45 12.59
N GLY A 199 0.80 -24.72 11.66
CA GLY A 199 2.25 -24.76 11.44
C GLY A 199 3.05 -24.29 12.66
N ASP A 200 2.61 -23.19 13.28
CA ASP A 200 3.20 -22.65 14.50
C ASP A 200 2.35 -22.99 15.75
N THR A 201 3.02 -23.34 16.85
CA THR A 201 2.36 -23.75 18.10
C THR A 201 1.68 -22.60 18.85
N ARG A 202 2.04 -21.36 18.54
CA ARG A 202 1.51 -20.12 19.14
C ARG A 202 0.35 -19.55 18.32
N ALA A 203 -0.12 -20.26 17.29
CA ALA A 203 -1.22 -19.83 16.42
C ALA A 203 -2.49 -19.37 17.15
N ASN A 204 -2.76 -19.90 18.35
CA ASN A 204 -3.93 -19.53 19.15
C ASN A 204 -3.61 -18.55 20.30
N GLU A 205 -2.47 -17.85 20.28
CA GLU A 205 -2.17 -16.83 21.30
C GLU A 205 -3.31 -15.82 21.45
N ASN A 206 -3.92 -15.40 20.34
CA ASN A 206 -5.19 -14.67 20.35
C ASN A 206 -6.09 -15.10 19.18
N VAL A 207 -7.34 -14.69 19.27
CA VAL A 207 -8.42 -15.07 18.34
C VAL A 207 -8.20 -14.51 16.92
N ALA A 208 -7.64 -13.31 16.79
CA ALA A 208 -7.37 -12.71 15.47
C ALA A 208 -6.22 -13.43 14.75
N LEU A 209 -5.17 -13.82 15.49
CA LEU A 209 -4.06 -14.62 14.95
C LEU A 209 -4.53 -16.01 14.49
N LEU A 210 -5.38 -16.68 15.29
CA LEU A 210 -5.97 -17.97 14.91
C LEU A 210 -6.84 -17.85 13.66
N SER A 211 -7.53 -16.72 13.52
CA SER A 211 -8.34 -16.42 12.32
C SER A 211 -7.44 -16.23 11.08
N MET A 212 -6.28 -15.59 11.22
CA MET A 212 -5.28 -15.45 10.16
C MET A 212 -4.73 -16.81 9.69
N GLN A 213 -4.52 -17.75 10.61
CA GLN A 213 -4.13 -19.11 10.25
C GLN A 213 -5.20 -19.82 9.41
N ALA A 214 -6.45 -19.78 9.87
CA ALA A 214 -7.56 -20.35 9.13
C ALA A 214 -7.69 -19.72 7.74
N LEU A 215 -7.49 -18.39 7.64
CA LEU A 215 -7.57 -17.65 6.40
C LEU A 215 -6.60 -18.18 5.33
N PHE A 216 -5.32 -18.32 5.65
CA PHE A 216 -4.34 -18.79 4.67
C PHE A 216 -4.44 -20.30 4.39
N ALA A 217 -4.94 -21.09 5.35
CA ALA A 217 -5.27 -22.49 5.07
C ALA A 217 -6.46 -22.62 4.09
N ARG A 218 -7.46 -21.72 4.18
CA ARG A 218 -8.53 -21.62 3.19
C ARG A 218 -8.00 -21.19 1.82
N GLU A 219 -7.12 -20.18 1.78
CA GLU A 219 -6.55 -19.70 0.52
C GLU A 219 -5.71 -20.79 -0.18
N HIS A 220 -4.94 -21.56 0.59
CA HIS A 220 -4.26 -22.76 0.06
C HIS A 220 -5.27 -23.73 -0.57
N ASN A 221 -6.33 -24.08 0.14
CA ASN A 221 -7.33 -25.04 -0.33
C ASN A 221 -8.05 -24.54 -1.60
N ARG A 222 -8.33 -23.23 -1.68
CA ARG A 222 -8.90 -22.58 -2.86
C ARG A 222 -7.97 -22.69 -4.06
N LEU A 223 -6.67 -22.40 -3.87
CA LEU A 223 -5.65 -22.51 -4.91
C LEU A 223 -5.43 -23.94 -5.38
N VAL A 224 -5.53 -24.94 -4.49
CA VAL A 224 -5.51 -26.37 -4.88
C VAL A 224 -6.65 -26.69 -5.85
N ASP A 225 -7.86 -26.21 -5.56
CA ASP A 225 -9.02 -26.42 -6.43
C ASP A 225 -8.84 -25.70 -7.78
N GLU A 226 -8.34 -24.46 -7.77
CA GLU A 226 -8.04 -23.68 -8.97
C GLU A 226 -7.00 -24.38 -9.86
N LEU A 227 -5.90 -24.86 -9.27
CA LEU A 227 -4.85 -25.58 -9.99
C LEU A 227 -5.36 -26.89 -10.58
N ARG A 228 -6.19 -27.64 -9.84
CA ARG A 228 -6.79 -28.88 -10.32
C ARG A 228 -7.77 -28.62 -11.46
N ALA A 229 -8.53 -27.53 -11.40
CA ALA A 229 -9.44 -27.14 -12.48
C ALA A 229 -8.67 -26.71 -13.74
N ALA A 230 -7.55 -26.00 -13.57
CA ALA A 230 -6.71 -25.56 -14.68
C ALA A 230 -5.93 -26.72 -15.34
N ASP A 231 -5.43 -27.68 -14.56
CA ASP A 231 -4.75 -28.87 -15.05
C ASP A 231 -5.13 -30.12 -14.21
N PRO A 232 -6.14 -30.89 -14.66
CA PRO A 232 -6.58 -32.10 -13.99
C PRO A 232 -5.54 -33.23 -13.94
N THR A 233 -4.42 -33.11 -14.67
CA THR A 233 -3.36 -34.14 -14.70
C THR A 233 -2.38 -34.03 -13.53
N LEU A 234 -2.41 -32.91 -12.80
CA LEU A 234 -1.53 -32.66 -11.67
C LEU A 234 -1.81 -33.64 -10.52
N GLY A 235 -0.77 -34.35 -10.09
CA GLY A 235 -0.81 -35.21 -8.91
C GLY A 235 -0.93 -34.41 -7.61
N ARG A 236 -1.27 -35.10 -6.52
CA ARG A 236 -1.51 -34.51 -5.19
C ARG A 236 -0.38 -33.60 -4.69
N ASP A 237 0.87 -34.06 -4.79
CA ASP A 237 2.01 -33.29 -4.30
C ASP A 237 2.32 -32.08 -5.19
N ALA A 238 2.06 -32.18 -6.50
CA ALA A 238 2.23 -31.06 -7.40
C ALA A 238 1.18 -29.95 -7.14
N LEU A 239 -0.07 -30.35 -6.86
CA LEU A 239 -1.13 -29.42 -6.46
C LEU A 239 -0.78 -28.72 -5.14
N PHE A 240 -0.37 -29.48 -4.12
CA PHE A 240 -0.04 -28.93 -2.81
C PHE A 240 1.14 -27.95 -2.87
N GLU A 241 2.26 -28.34 -3.48
CA GLU A 241 3.43 -27.46 -3.58
C GLU A 241 3.17 -26.27 -4.51
N GLY A 242 2.37 -26.45 -5.56
CA GLY A 242 1.92 -25.37 -6.43
C GLY A 242 1.07 -24.33 -5.69
N ALA A 243 0.14 -24.76 -4.83
CA ALA A 243 -0.66 -23.87 -4.00
C ALA A 243 0.20 -23.20 -2.91
N ARG A 244 1.07 -23.98 -2.24
CA ARG A 244 2.02 -23.46 -1.23
C ARG A 244 2.90 -22.35 -1.77
N ALA A 245 3.51 -22.54 -2.95
CA ALA A 245 4.37 -21.53 -3.57
C ALA A 245 3.62 -20.21 -3.86
N ARG A 246 2.34 -20.28 -4.22
CA ARG A 246 1.49 -19.10 -4.47
C ARG A 246 1.09 -18.40 -3.17
N VAL A 247 0.74 -19.16 -2.13
CA VAL A 247 0.48 -18.58 -0.80
C VAL A 247 1.74 -17.90 -0.24
N GLU A 248 2.91 -18.51 -0.39
CA GLU A 248 4.19 -17.89 -0.02
C GLU A 248 4.42 -16.58 -0.78
N ALA A 249 4.17 -16.53 -2.09
CA ALA A 249 4.27 -15.31 -2.87
C ALA A 249 3.28 -14.22 -2.41
N ILE A 250 2.05 -14.60 -2.04
CA ILE A 250 1.04 -13.67 -1.51
C ILE A 250 1.47 -13.11 -0.14
N ILE A 251 1.98 -13.95 0.77
CA ILE A 251 2.49 -13.50 2.07
C ILE A 251 3.66 -12.53 1.89
N GLN A 252 4.56 -12.83 0.95
CA GLN A 252 5.67 -11.93 0.59
C GLN A 252 5.15 -10.59 0.04
N ALA A 253 4.19 -10.62 -0.88
CA ALA A 253 3.58 -9.43 -1.45
C ALA A 253 2.92 -8.54 -0.40
N ILE A 254 2.06 -9.10 0.45
CA ILE A 254 1.39 -8.35 1.54
C ILE A 254 2.44 -7.74 2.49
N THR A 255 3.47 -8.52 2.85
CA THR A 255 4.51 -8.04 3.77
C THR A 255 5.33 -6.88 3.17
N TYR A 256 5.77 -7.00 1.92
CA TYR A 256 6.71 -6.04 1.32
C TYR A 256 6.02 -4.86 0.62
N ASN A 257 4.79 -5.04 0.09
CA ASN A 257 4.07 -3.98 -0.62
C ASN A 257 3.09 -3.22 0.28
N GLU A 258 2.45 -3.88 1.26
CA GLU A 258 1.42 -3.24 2.10
C GLU A 258 1.89 -2.91 3.52
N TYR A 259 2.54 -3.86 4.19
CA TYR A 259 2.92 -3.73 5.60
C TYR A 259 4.19 -2.90 5.80
N LEU A 260 5.29 -3.31 5.16
CA LEU A 260 6.62 -2.73 5.39
C LEU A 260 6.71 -1.22 5.07
N PRO A 261 6.12 -0.71 3.97
CA PRO A 261 6.17 0.72 3.68
C PRO A 261 5.52 1.60 4.75
N LYS A 262 4.49 1.10 5.45
CA LYS A 262 3.87 1.80 6.57
C LYS A 262 4.75 1.77 7.81
N LEU A 263 5.42 0.64 8.06
CA LEU A 263 6.26 0.48 9.24
C LEU A 263 7.52 1.36 9.18
N ILE A 264 8.26 1.34 8.07
CA ILE A 264 9.60 1.94 7.98
C ILE A 264 9.72 3.12 7.00
N GLY A 265 8.62 3.48 6.33
CA GLY A 265 8.53 4.57 5.37
C GLY A 265 8.48 4.13 3.91
N PRO A 266 8.19 5.07 2.98
CA PRO A 266 8.13 4.81 1.55
C PRO A 266 9.48 4.33 1.01
N ASP A 267 9.44 3.51 -0.03
CA ASP A 267 10.61 2.86 -0.66
C ASP A 267 11.56 2.22 0.38
N PRO A 268 11.04 1.29 1.18
CA PRO A 268 11.73 0.79 2.38
C PRO A 268 13.06 0.10 2.08
N LEU A 269 13.18 -0.54 0.92
CA LEU A 269 14.30 -1.39 0.54
C LEU A 269 14.74 -1.07 -0.90
N PRO A 270 16.02 -1.31 -1.25
CA PRO A 270 16.47 -1.26 -2.64
C PRO A 270 15.66 -2.22 -3.53
N LYS A 271 15.54 -1.89 -4.83
CA LYS A 271 14.91 -2.79 -5.80
C LYS A 271 15.58 -4.16 -5.77
N TYR A 272 14.78 -5.22 -5.82
CA TYR A 272 15.30 -6.58 -5.84
C TYR A 272 16.11 -6.83 -7.12
N THR A 273 17.33 -7.35 -6.97
CA THR A 273 18.26 -7.62 -8.08
C THR A 273 18.51 -9.12 -8.28
N GLY A 274 17.71 -9.98 -7.66
CA GLY A 274 17.90 -11.43 -7.67
C GLY A 274 18.58 -11.96 -6.40
N PHE A 275 18.51 -13.29 -6.26
CA PHE A 275 19.05 -14.05 -5.13
C PHE A 275 20.57 -13.91 -5.01
N LYS A 276 21.06 -13.74 -3.78
CA LYS A 276 22.47 -13.56 -3.42
C LYS A 276 22.90 -14.70 -2.49
N SER A 277 23.59 -15.70 -3.04
CA SER A 277 24.03 -16.90 -2.30
C SER A 277 25.00 -16.64 -1.13
N GLY A 278 25.66 -15.47 -1.10
CA GLY A 278 26.51 -15.03 0.01
C GLY A 278 25.77 -14.31 1.15
N VAL A 279 24.47 -14.03 0.99
CA VAL A 279 23.65 -13.34 1.99
C VAL A 279 22.93 -14.37 2.86
N SER A 280 23.01 -14.19 4.19
CA SER A 280 22.36 -15.08 5.16
C SER A 280 21.00 -14.55 5.57
N SER A 281 19.95 -15.34 5.38
CA SER A 281 18.58 -15.06 5.87
C SER A 281 18.39 -15.29 7.37
N ALA A 282 19.43 -15.68 8.11
CA ALA A 282 19.32 -15.92 9.55
C ALA A 282 18.72 -14.72 10.30
N ILE A 283 17.86 -14.98 11.28
CA ILE A 283 17.29 -13.93 12.12
C ILE A 283 18.34 -13.40 13.08
N SER A 284 18.46 -12.08 13.19
CA SER A 284 19.30 -11.47 14.22
C SER A 284 18.62 -11.47 15.60
N LEU A 285 19.43 -11.56 16.66
CA LEU A 285 18.93 -11.47 18.02
C LEU A 285 18.32 -10.10 18.31
N GLU A 286 18.91 -9.03 17.77
CA GLU A 286 18.42 -7.67 17.91
C GLU A 286 17.02 -7.52 17.30
N PHE A 287 16.81 -8.09 16.10
CA PHE A 287 15.49 -8.11 15.46
C PHE A 287 14.47 -8.88 16.29
N SER A 288 14.73 -10.15 16.58
CA SER A 288 13.77 -11.05 17.23
C SER A 288 13.47 -10.74 18.70
N THR A 289 14.44 -10.15 19.40
CA THR A 289 14.37 -9.99 20.85
C THR A 289 14.04 -8.56 21.28
N ALA A 290 14.36 -7.57 20.45
CA ALA A 290 14.00 -6.18 20.69
C ALA A 290 13.11 -5.64 19.58
N VAL A 291 13.65 -5.42 18.39
CA VAL A 291 13.02 -4.55 17.39
C VAL A 291 11.64 -5.04 16.98
N TYR A 292 11.49 -6.31 16.65
CA TYR A 292 10.21 -6.84 16.16
C TYR A 292 9.17 -7.09 17.26
N ARG A 293 9.53 -6.88 18.53
CA ARG A 293 8.58 -6.80 19.65
C ARG A 293 7.87 -5.44 19.74
N LEU A 294 8.11 -4.55 18.77
CA LEU A 294 7.38 -3.29 18.63
C LEU A 294 5.86 -3.49 18.63
N GLY A 295 5.37 -4.62 18.09
CA GLY A 295 3.94 -4.91 18.01
C GLY A 295 3.24 -4.97 19.37
N HIS A 296 3.97 -5.22 20.46
CA HIS A 296 3.41 -5.22 21.82
C HIS A 296 2.88 -3.84 22.24
N SER A 297 3.37 -2.74 21.64
CA SER A 297 2.86 -1.38 21.89
C SER A 297 1.55 -1.06 21.18
N MET A 298 1.24 -1.82 20.13
CA MET A 298 0.10 -1.53 19.25
C MET A 298 -1.17 -2.28 19.63
N LEU A 299 -1.08 -3.19 20.61
CA LEU A 299 -2.18 -4.07 21.01
C LEU A 299 -3.37 -3.26 21.52
N SER A 300 -4.56 -3.54 21.00
CA SER A 300 -5.80 -2.98 21.52
C SER A 300 -6.31 -3.81 22.70
N PRO A 301 -6.87 -3.18 23.76
CA PRO A 301 -7.39 -3.91 24.93
C PRO A 301 -8.63 -4.75 24.58
N THR A 302 -9.24 -4.50 23.43
CA THR A 302 -10.45 -5.17 22.96
C THR A 302 -10.31 -5.58 21.49
N ILE A 303 -10.69 -6.82 21.20
CA ILE A 303 -10.91 -7.32 19.83
C ILE A 303 -12.41 -7.23 19.56
N HIS A 304 -12.80 -6.27 18.74
CA HIS A 304 -14.20 -6.11 18.34
C HIS A 304 -14.64 -7.25 17.41
N ARG A 305 -15.92 -7.61 17.50
CA ARG A 305 -16.60 -8.43 16.52
C ARG A 305 -17.77 -7.63 15.98
N LEU A 306 -17.81 -7.44 14.67
CA LEU A 306 -18.84 -6.62 14.04
C LEU A 306 -19.79 -7.51 13.22
N ASN A 307 -20.90 -6.97 12.76
CA ASN A 307 -21.69 -7.49 11.64
C ASN A 307 -21.31 -6.74 10.35
N GLU A 308 -21.86 -7.13 9.19
CA GLU A 308 -21.50 -6.53 7.91
C GLU A 308 -21.81 -5.03 7.88
N ASP A 309 -22.94 -4.63 8.48
CA ASP A 309 -23.40 -3.23 8.66
C ASP A 309 -22.53 -2.39 9.62
N GLY A 310 -21.54 -3.00 10.28
CA GLY A 310 -20.69 -2.36 11.29
C GLY A 310 -21.27 -2.31 12.71
N SER A 311 -22.47 -2.84 12.93
CA SER A 311 -23.03 -3.00 14.28
C SER A 311 -22.26 -4.05 15.07
N ALA A 312 -22.35 -4.00 16.41
CA ALA A 312 -21.72 -4.99 17.26
C ALA A 312 -22.35 -6.38 17.05
N HIS A 313 -21.51 -7.40 16.88
CA HIS A 313 -21.96 -8.78 16.79
C HIS A 313 -22.65 -9.22 18.09
N ALA A 314 -23.67 -10.08 18.02
CA ALA A 314 -24.50 -10.47 19.18
C ALA A 314 -23.71 -11.15 20.33
N ARG A 315 -22.54 -11.73 20.02
CA ARG A 315 -21.63 -12.31 21.03
C ARG A 315 -20.77 -11.26 21.76
N GLY A 316 -20.85 -9.99 21.36
CA GLY A 316 -20.12 -8.87 21.96
C GLY A 316 -18.64 -8.77 21.56
N PRO A 317 -17.92 -7.74 22.00
CA PRO A 317 -16.47 -7.68 21.86
C PRO A 317 -15.75 -8.68 22.77
N LEU A 318 -14.44 -8.85 22.58
CA LEU A 318 -13.58 -9.73 23.37
C LEU A 318 -12.50 -8.90 24.05
N ALA A 319 -12.40 -8.94 25.39
CA ALA A 319 -11.27 -8.33 26.09
C ALA A 319 -10.00 -9.13 25.83
N LEU A 320 -8.90 -8.48 25.45
CA LEU A 320 -7.67 -9.17 25.05
C LEU A 320 -7.14 -10.06 26.18
N ARG A 321 -7.18 -9.56 27.43
CA ARG A 321 -6.76 -10.32 28.63
C ARG A 321 -7.46 -11.67 28.81
N ASP A 322 -8.70 -11.80 28.33
CA ASP A 322 -9.55 -12.97 28.59
C ASP A 322 -9.49 -13.98 27.45
N VAL A 323 -8.95 -13.59 26.29
CA VAL A 323 -8.97 -14.44 25.08
C VAL A 323 -7.63 -15.04 24.69
N PHE A 324 -6.62 -14.89 25.55
CA PHE A 324 -5.35 -15.58 25.38
C PHE A 324 -5.51 -17.10 25.40
N LEU A 325 -4.96 -17.78 24.40
CA LEU A 325 -4.96 -19.25 24.30
C LEU A 325 -6.36 -19.90 24.31
N THR A 326 -7.40 -19.13 24.02
CA THR A 326 -8.79 -19.63 24.02
C THR A 326 -9.07 -20.55 22.84
N ARG A 327 -10.04 -21.45 23.02
CA ARG A 327 -10.50 -22.41 22.00
C ARG A 327 -11.94 -22.07 21.60
N GLY A 328 -12.33 -22.44 20.38
CA GLY A 328 -13.74 -22.44 19.95
C GLY A 328 -14.35 -21.07 19.61
N VAL A 329 -13.77 -19.93 20.04
CA VAL A 329 -14.34 -18.59 19.77
C VAL A 329 -14.63 -18.38 18.28
N VAL A 330 -13.67 -18.74 17.42
CA VAL A 330 -13.78 -18.60 15.96
C VAL A 330 -14.66 -19.70 15.36
N GLU A 331 -14.70 -20.89 15.96
CA GLU A 331 -15.58 -21.99 15.52
C GLU A 331 -17.07 -21.63 15.72
N GLU A 332 -17.38 -20.87 16.77
CA GLU A 332 -18.74 -20.38 17.04
C GLU A 332 -19.18 -19.22 16.14
N THR A 333 -18.24 -18.35 15.74
CA THR A 333 -18.58 -17.04 15.14
C THR A 333 -18.09 -16.86 13.70
N GLY A 334 -17.30 -17.78 13.17
CA GLY A 334 -16.63 -17.62 11.88
C GLY A 334 -15.51 -16.58 11.91
N LEU A 335 -14.89 -16.37 10.74
CA LEU A 335 -13.76 -15.45 10.59
C LEU A 335 -14.20 -13.99 10.37
N GLY A 336 -15.30 -13.78 9.63
CA GLY A 336 -15.71 -12.45 9.15
C GLY A 336 -15.95 -11.43 10.26
N PRO A 337 -16.70 -11.74 11.33
CA PRO A 337 -16.91 -10.80 12.43
C PRO A 337 -15.61 -10.32 13.08
N VAL A 338 -14.63 -11.21 13.23
CA VAL A 338 -13.30 -10.87 13.79
C VAL A 338 -12.55 -9.97 12.82
N PHE A 339 -12.45 -10.35 11.55
CA PHE A 339 -11.72 -9.56 10.54
C PHE A 339 -12.31 -8.16 10.35
N ARG A 340 -13.64 -8.02 10.25
CA ARG A 340 -14.28 -6.69 10.20
C ARG A 340 -13.95 -5.87 11.44
N GLY A 341 -13.97 -6.50 12.62
CA GLY A 341 -13.63 -5.82 13.87
C GLY A 341 -12.19 -5.32 13.94
N VAL A 342 -11.20 -6.17 13.62
CA VAL A 342 -9.79 -5.76 13.65
C VAL A 342 -9.41 -4.82 12.50
N ALA A 343 -10.10 -4.89 11.36
CA ALA A 343 -9.91 -3.96 10.24
C ALA A 343 -10.49 -2.57 10.54
N ALA A 344 -11.64 -2.48 11.22
CA ALA A 344 -12.29 -1.21 11.55
C ALA A 344 -11.71 -0.54 12.81
N THR A 345 -11.06 -1.30 13.67
CA THR A 345 -10.49 -0.77 14.92
C THR A 345 -9.12 -0.17 14.65
N ARG A 346 -8.92 1.11 15.02
CA ARG A 346 -7.58 1.72 15.04
C ARG A 346 -6.74 1.09 16.14
N SER A 347 -5.51 0.70 15.81
CA SER A 347 -4.53 0.15 16.77
C SER A 347 -4.09 1.20 17.79
N GLN A 348 -3.45 0.76 18.88
CA GLN A 348 -2.68 1.68 19.72
C GLN A 348 -1.44 2.17 18.94
N ALA A 349 -0.90 3.31 19.34
CA ALA A 349 0.28 3.91 18.76
C ALA A 349 1.50 3.01 18.96
N LEU A 350 2.41 3.03 17.98
CA LEU A 350 3.73 2.44 18.14
C LEU A 350 4.59 3.45 18.90
N ASP A 351 4.58 3.34 20.22
CA ASP A 351 5.31 4.23 21.13
C ASP A 351 5.70 3.49 22.43
N THR A 352 6.10 4.24 23.46
CA THR A 352 6.44 3.66 24.75
C THR A 352 5.24 3.48 25.67
N PHE A 353 4.00 3.44 25.19
CA PHE A 353 2.83 3.21 26.02
C PHE A 353 2.27 1.80 25.76
N ILE A 354 1.95 1.05 26.83
CA ILE A 354 1.47 -0.33 26.72
C ILE A 354 0.22 -0.49 27.57
N ILE A 355 -0.81 -1.13 27.00
CA ILE A 355 -2.08 -1.41 27.67
C ILE A 355 -1.89 -2.28 28.92
N GLU A 356 -2.71 -2.05 29.94
CA GLU A 356 -2.63 -2.80 31.20
C GLU A 356 -2.87 -4.31 31.04
N ASP A 357 -3.70 -4.69 30.07
CA ASP A 357 -4.02 -6.08 29.72
C ASP A 357 -2.77 -6.96 29.52
N VAL A 358 -1.66 -6.38 29.06
CA VAL A 358 -0.37 -7.08 28.91
C VAL A 358 0.75 -6.53 29.80
N ARG A 359 0.67 -5.27 30.24
CA ARG A 359 1.68 -4.67 31.13
C ARG A 359 1.58 -5.18 32.57
N SER A 360 0.41 -5.60 33.01
CA SER A 360 0.18 -6.01 34.41
C SER A 360 -0.71 -7.25 34.55
N LEU A 361 -1.51 -7.57 33.54
CA LEU A 361 -2.55 -8.61 33.61
C LEU A 361 -2.25 -9.83 32.72
N LEU A 362 -1.06 -9.90 32.11
CA LEU A 362 -0.70 -10.95 31.18
C LEU A 362 -0.83 -12.33 31.84
N PHE A 363 -1.75 -13.17 31.35
CA PHE A 363 -2.06 -14.50 31.88
C PHE A 363 -2.50 -14.54 33.37
N GLY A 364 -3.04 -13.44 33.90
CA GLY A 364 -3.37 -13.30 35.33
C GLY A 364 -4.72 -13.85 35.80
N ALA A 365 -5.51 -14.50 34.92
CA ALA A 365 -6.82 -15.08 35.23
C ALA A 365 -7.77 -14.15 36.04
N GLY A 366 -7.87 -12.88 35.64
CA GLY A 366 -8.71 -11.87 36.29
C GLY A 366 -8.03 -11.08 37.42
N GLY A 367 -6.76 -11.35 37.72
CA GLY A 367 -5.91 -10.56 38.62
C GLY A 367 -4.54 -10.22 38.01
N PRO A 368 -3.60 -9.67 38.81
CA PRO A 368 -2.22 -9.45 38.37
C PRO A 368 -1.57 -10.75 37.90
N GLY A 369 -1.01 -10.72 36.68
CA GLY A 369 -0.34 -11.86 36.07
C GLY A 369 1.16 -11.63 35.97
N SER A 370 1.65 -11.46 34.74
CA SER A 370 3.01 -11.01 34.44
C SER A 370 3.01 -9.61 33.81
N ASP A 371 4.20 -9.03 33.68
CA ASP A 371 4.43 -7.74 33.01
C ASP A 371 5.21 -7.94 31.70
N LEU A 372 4.54 -7.83 30.55
CA LEU A 372 5.15 -8.03 29.24
C LEU A 372 6.33 -7.09 28.97
N VAL A 373 6.28 -5.86 29.50
CA VAL A 373 7.34 -4.85 29.34
C VAL A 373 8.57 -5.27 30.12
N ALA A 374 8.38 -5.66 31.39
CA ALA A 374 9.45 -6.17 32.23
C ALA A 374 10.06 -7.45 31.64
N LEU A 375 9.22 -8.36 31.13
CA LEU A 375 9.66 -9.58 30.45
C LEU A 375 10.46 -9.28 29.17
N ASN A 376 10.05 -8.29 28.38
CA ASN A 376 10.78 -7.87 27.18
C ASN A 376 12.17 -7.31 27.50
N ILE A 377 12.25 -6.40 28.47
CA ILE A 377 13.52 -5.83 28.93
C ILE A 377 14.43 -6.95 29.45
N GLN A 378 13.90 -7.81 30.31
CA GLN A 378 14.67 -8.91 30.89
C GLN A 378 15.12 -9.92 29.83
N ARG A 379 14.30 -10.20 28.82
CA ARG A 379 14.66 -11.07 27.68
C ARG A 379 15.77 -10.48 26.83
N GLY A 380 15.76 -9.16 26.57
CA GLY A 380 16.86 -8.48 25.90
C GLY A 380 18.18 -8.66 26.65
N ARG A 381 18.16 -8.54 27.98
CA ARG A 381 19.35 -8.75 28.83
C ARG A 381 19.76 -10.23 28.90
N ASP A 382 18.80 -11.15 28.93
CA ASP A 382 19.03 -12.61 28.88
C ASP A 382 19.72 -13.04 27.59
N HIS A 383 19.32 -12.47 26.45
CA HIS A 383 19.94 -12.72 25.14
C HIS A 383 21.23 -11.91 24.92
N GLY A 384 21.65 -11.13 25.92
CA GLY A 384 22.87 -10.33 25.86
C GLY A 384 22.81 -9.27 24.77
N LEU A 385 21.67 -8.62 24.57
CA LEU A 385 21.58 -7.49 23.64
C LEU A 385 22.42 -6.30 24.13
N PRO A 386 23.04 -5.54 23.21
CA PRO A 386 23.74 -4.30 23.57
C PRO A 386 22.79 -3.26 24.16
N SER A 387 23.35 -2.21 24.77
CA SER A 387 22.60 -0.98 25.04
C SER A 387 22.17 -0.31 23.73
N TYR A 388 21.24 0.63 23.83
CA TYR A 388 20.78 1.42 22.69
C TYR A 388 21.93 2.12 21.95
N ASN A 389 22.87 2.77 22.67
CA ASN A 389 23.98 3.47 22.02
C ASN A 389 25.04 2.53 21.44
N GLU A 390 25.34 1.41 22.10
CA GLU A 390 26.22 0.38 21.54
C GLU A 390 25.65 -0.20 20.25
N MET A 391 24.32 -0.40 20.20
CA MET A 391 23.65 -0.83 18.98
C MET A 391 23.77 0.21 17.87
N ARG A 392 23.50 1.48 18.18
CA ARG A 392 23.66 2.58 17.21
C ARG A 392 25.06 2.62 16.64
N GLN A 393 26.07 2.52 17.48
CA GLN A 393 27.47 2.48 17.04
C GLN A 393 27.75 1.27 16.13
N ALA A 394 27.24 0.08 16.46
CA ALA A 394 27.39 -1.10 15.62
C ALA A 394 26.73 -0.95 14.24
N LEU A 395 25.63 -0.18 14.16
CA LEU A 395 24.95 0.18 12.91
C LEU A 395 25.60 1.34 12.15
N GLY A 396 26.68 1.93 12.68
CA GLY A 396 27.29 3.13 12.10
C GLY A 396 26.51 4.44 12.36
N LEU A 397 25.54 4.42 13.27
CA LEU A 397 24.76 5.59 13.67
C LEU A 397 25.45 6.35 14.81
N ALA A 398 25.29 7.67 14.84
CA ALA A 398 25.84 8.49 15.91
C ALA A 398 25.16 8.15 17.26
N PRO A 399 25.92 7.93 18.35
CA PRO A 399 25.33 7.71 19.68
C PRO A 399 24.59 8.97 20.15
N LYS A 400 23.52 8.78 20.94
CA LYS A 400 22.75 9.87 21.54
C LYS A 400 23.38 10.29 22.87
N THR A 401 23.48 11.59 23.11
CA THR A 401 24.16 12.14 24.30
C THR A 401 23.18 12.52 25.41
N SER A 402 21.92 12.74 25.05
CA SER A 402 20.84 13.09 25.97
C SER A 402 19.53 12.40 25.57
N PHE A 403 18.59 12.27 26.51
CA PHE A 403 17.26 11.72 26.21
C PHE A 403 16.44 12.61 25.26
N SER A 404 16.72 13.91 25.21
CA SER A 404 16.12 14.83 24.24
C SER A 404 16.68 14.65 22.82
N ASP A 405 17.80 13.96 22.65
CA ASP A 405 18.30 13.61 21.31
C ASP A 405 17.56 12.38 20.73
N ILE A 406 16.83 11.65 21.57
CA ILE A 406 16.10 10.43 21.21
C ILE A 406 14.68 10.77 20.76
N THR A 407 14.00 11.68 21.46
CA THR A 407 12.59 11.97 21.27
C THR A 407 12.30 13.46 21.35
N ASP A 408 11.37 13.93 20.52
CA ASP A 408 10.85 15.31 20.57
C ASP A 408 9.80 15.50 21.69
N ASP A 409 9.32 14.42 22.30
CA ASP A 409 8.44 14.48 23.48
C ASP A 409 9.27 14.73 24.76
N ALA A 410 9.25 15.97 25.23
CA ALA A 410 9.93 16.38 26.45
C ALA A 410 9.46 15.59 27.70
N ALA A 411 8.20 15.17 27.78
CA ALA A 411 7.68 14.38 28.89
C ALA A 411 8.22 12.94 28.84
N LEU A 412 8.30 12.34 27.65
CA LEU A 412 8.97 11.05 27.48
C LEU A 412 10.47 11.13 27.83
N ALA A 413 11.17 12.16 27.36
CA ALA A 413 12.58 12.38 27.71
C ALA A 413 12.79 12.51 29.23
N ALA A 414 11.86 13.15 29.94
CA ALA A 414 11.88 13.23 31.40
C ALA A 414 11.65 11.87 32.08
N ARG A 415 10.69 11.07 31.60
CA ARG A 415 10.43 9.71 32.12
C ARG A 415 11.62 8.78 31.90
N LEU A 416 12.25 8.83 30.73
CA LEU A 416 13.47 8.06 30.45
C LEU A 416 14.62 8.45 31.38
N ARG A 417 14.81 9.76 31.61
CA ARG A 417 15.81 10.27 32.58
C ARG A 417 15.52 9.78 33.99
N ALA A 418 14.26 9.79 34.42
CA ALA A 418 13.88 9.28 35.73
C ALA A 418 14.13 7.76 35.87
N ALA A 419 13.90 6.99 34.80
CA ALA A 419 14.06 5.53 34.81
C ALA A 419 15.53 5.08 34.71
N TYR A 420 16.32 5.70 33.83
CA TYR A 420 17.68 5.26 33.49
C TYR A 420 18.79 6.13 34.06
N GLY A 421 18.53 7.41 34.33
CA GLY A 421 19.53 8.40 34.72
C GLY A 421 20.46 8.81 33.57
N ASP A 422 21.05 7.84 32.87
CA ASP A 422 22.04 8.02 31.82
C ASP A 422 21.70 7.20 30.55
N VAL A 423 21.92 7.78 29.38
CA VAL A 423 21.57 7.18 28.07
C VAL A 423 22.37 5.90 27.79
N SER A 424 23.59 5.76 28.34
CA SER A 424 24.42 4.56 28.17
C SER A 424 23.79 3.29 28.77
N LYS A 425 22.84 3.44 29.70
CA LYS A 425 22.15 2.32 30.35
C LYS A 425 20.89 1.87 29.61
N LEU A 426 20.46 2.62 28.60
CA LEU A 426 19.18 2.42 27.94
C LEU A 426 19.14 1.07 27.23
N ASP A 427 18.15 0.25 27.55
CA ASP A 427 17.94 -1.03 26.86
C ASP A 427 17.48 -0.78 25.42
N LEU A 428 17.99 -1.57 24.46
CA LEU A 428 17.73 -1.37 23.02
C LEU A 428 16.23 -1.27 22.70
N TRP A 429 15.40 -2.16 23.26
CA TRP A 429 13.96 -2.16 23.01
C TRP A 429 13.28 -0.87 23.49
N VAL A 430 13.67 -0.36 24.66
CA VAL A 430 13.10 0.87 25.23
C VAL A 430 13.55 2.09 24.42
N GLY A 431 14.84 2.17 24.08
CA GLY A 431 15.37 3.29 23.31
C GLY A 431 14.80 3.37 21.89
N GLY A 432 14.63 2.24 21.22
CA GLY A 432 14.08 2.26 19.87
C GLY A 432 12.57 2.52 19.79
N LEU A 433 11.77 2.12 20.81
CA LEU A 433 10.37 2.56 20.93
C LEU A 433 10.22 4.04 21.27
N ALA A 434 11.21 4.61 21.96
CA ALA A 434 11.20 6.03 22.32
C ALA A 434 11.65 6.95 21.19
N GLU A 435 12.37 6.43 20.20
CA GLU A 435 12.99 7.24 19.17
C GLU A 435 11.95 7.88 18.23
N THR A 436 12.07 9.20 17.98
CA THR A 436 11.17 9.90 17.05
C THR A 436 11.12 9.17 15.71
N PRO A 437 9.92 8.83 15.18
CA PRO A 437 9.78 8.15 13.91
C PRO A 437 10.41 8.91 12.74
N VAL A 438 10.99 8.18 11.79
CA VAL A 438 11.42 8.79 10.52
C VAL A 438 10.22 9.29 9.72
N ARG A 439 10.44 10.25 8.82
CA ARG A 439 9.37 10.78 7.96
C ARG A 439 8.70 9.66 7.16
N GLY A 440 7.38 9.57 7.28
CA GLY A 440 6.55 8.59 6.56
C GLY A 440 6.57 7.17 7.13
N GLY A 441 7.37 6.90 8.17
CA GLY A 441 7.39 5.62 8.88
C GLY A 441 6.84 5.72 10.31
N MET A 442 6.83 4.60 11.01
CA MET A 442 6.34 4.48 12.39
C MET A 442 7.46 4.26 13.41
N VAL A 443 8.68 3.98 12.97
CA VAL A 443 9.83 3.70 13.84
C VAL A 443 10.97 4.72 13.65
N GLY A 444 11.78 4.91 14.69
CA GLY A 444 12.98 5.74 14.63
C GLY A 444 14.14 5.10 13.86
N GLU A 445 15.23 5.86 13.71
CA GLU A 445 16.41 5.50 12.90
C GLU A 445 17.03 4.15 13.30
N THR A 446 17.16 3.88 14.60
CA THR A 446 17.80 2.64 15.09
C THR A 446 17.00 1.39 14.72
N PHE A 447 15.69 1.40 14.99
CA PHE A 447 14.81 0.29 14.65
C PHE A 447 14.68 0.14 13.13
N ARG A 448 14.57 1.24 12.39
CA ARG A 448 14.56 1.22 10.93
C ARG A 448 15.78 0.53 10.36
N ALA A 449 16.98 0.83 10.85
CA ALA A 449 18.22 0.22 10.35
C ALA A 449 18.24 -1.31 10.55
N VAL A 450 17.81 -1.81 11.72
CA VAL A 450 17.72 -3.26 11.98
C VAL A 450 16.64 -3.93 11.13
N LEU A 451 15.49 -3.28 10.96
CA LEU A 451 14.41 -3.79 10.11
C LEU A 451 14.86 -3.88 8.65
N VAL A 452 15.45 -2.81 8.11
CA VAL A 452 15.97 -2.77 6.73
C VAL A 452 16.99 -3.89 6.50
N ASP A 453 17.97 -4.04 7.41
CA ASP A 453 18.95 -5.15 7.33
C ASP A 453 18.27 -6.52 7.31
N GLN A 454 17.36 -6.78 8.26
CA GLN A 454 16.75 -8.11 8.37
C GLN A 454 15.86 -8.43 7.16
N PHE A 455 14.99 -7.50 6.74
CA PHE A 455 14.11 -7.70 5.59
C PHE A 455 14.89 -7.83 4.27
N GLU A 456 15.92 -7.01 4.05
CA GLU A 456 16.77 -7.15 2.86
C GLU A 456 17.47 -8.51 2.84
N ARG A 457 18.06 -8.96 3.96
CA ARG A 457 18.73 -10.26 4.02
C ARG A 457 17.78 -11.45 3.87
N MET A 458 16.57 -11.37 4.44
CA MET A 458 15.56 -12.42 4.25
C MET A 458 15.18 -12.55 2.78
N ARG A 459 14.92 -11.42 2.10
CA ARG A 459 14.61 -11.39 0.68
C ARG A 459 15.76 -11.88 -0.18
N ASP A 460 16.91 -11.26 -0.06
CA ASP A 460 18.04 -11.47 -0.96
C ASP A 460 18.74 -12.81 -0.71
N GLY A 461 18.67 -13.33 0.52
CA GLY A 461 19.22 -14.65 0.90
C GLY A 461 18.28 -15.83 0.63
N ASP A 462 17.06 -15.60 0.14
CA ASP A 462 16.10 -16.68 -0.16
C ASP A 462 16.14 -17.09 -1.62
N ARG A 463 16.65 -18.29 -1.90
CA ARG A 463 16.66 -18.89 -3.25
C ARG A 463 15.25 -19.06 -3.83
N PHE A 464 14.23 -19.16 -2.99
CA PHE A 464 12.84 -19.34 -3.39
C PHE A 464 12.00 -18.07 -3.24
N TRP A 465 12.66 -16.90 -3.13
CA TRP A 465 11.98 -15.62 -3.25
C TRP A 465 11.12 -15.58 -4.52
N SER A 466 9.85 -15.22 -4.37
CA SER A 466 8.83 -15.46 -5.42
C SER A 466 9.18 -14.78 -6.76
N GLU A 467 9.76 -13.58 -6.75
CA GLU A 467 10.17 -12.87 -7.97
C GLU A 467 11.26 -13.63 -8.78
N GLY A 468 12.04 -14.48 -8.11
CA GLY A 468 13.08 -15.32 -8.74
C GLY A 468 12.68 -16.80 -8.93
N ARG A 469 11.48 -17.20 -8.51
CA ARG A 469 11.08 -18.62 -8.38
C ARG A 469 10.59 -19.28 -9.67
N GLY A 470 10.54 -18.54 -10.78
CA GLY A 470 10.14 -19.06 -12.09
C GLY A 470 8.62 -19.04 -12.35
N PHE A 471 7.87 -18.18 -11.65
CA PHE A 471 6.52 -17.80 -12.09
C PHE A 471 6.58 -17.07 -13.43
N SER A 472 5.51 -17.18 -14.23
CA SER A 472 5.40 -16.34 -15.42
C SER A 472 5.27 -14.87 -15.01
N GLN A 473 5.69 -13.92 -15.84
CA GLN A 473 5.58 -12.48 -15.52
C GLN A 473 4.14 -12.05 -15.22
N ARG A 474 3.16 -12.63 -15.94
CA ARG A 474 1.73 -12.38 -15.71
C ARG A 474 1.30 -12.88 -14.34
N GLU A 475 1.60 -14.13 -14.03
CA GLU A 475 1.24 -14.77 -12.77
C GLU A 475 1.90 -14.07 -11.57
N LEU A 476 3.19 -13.73 -11.69
CA LEU A 476 3.90 -12.99 -10.66
C LEU A 476 3.24 -11.64 -10.40
N LYS A 477 2.87 -10.90 -11.47
CA LYS A 477 2.15 -9.63 -11.36
C LYS A 477 0.81 -9.80 -10.64
N GLU A 478 0.04 -10.84 -10.97
CA GLU A 478 -1.25 -11.15 -10.31
C GLU A 478 -1.05 -11.44 -8.81
N LEU A 479 -0.10 -12.32 -8.46
CA LEU A 479 0.22 -12.66 -7.07
C LEU A 479 0.72 -11.43 -6.28
N TRP A 480 1.61 -10.64 -6.85
CA TRP A 480 2.19 -9.45 -6.20
C TRP A 480 1.24 -8.26 -6.12
N SER A 481 0.13 -8.30 -6.87
CA SER A 481 -0.97 -7.33 -6.76
C SER A 481 -2.04 -7.72 -5.75
N THR A 482 -2.00 -8.93 -5.20
CA THR A 482 -2.99 -9.43 -4.24
C THR A 482 -2.78 -8.77 -2.88
N THR A 483 -3.83 -8.16 -2.32
CA THR A 483 -3.78 -7.53 -0.99
C THR A 483 -4.25 -8.47 0.13
N LEU A 484 -4.06 -8.07 1.39
CA LEU A 484 -4.68 -8.79 2.51
C LEU A 484 -6.21 -8.75 2.42
N SER A 485 -6.79 -7.63 1.97
CA SER A 485 -8.23 -7.50 1.79
C SER A 485 -8.78 -8.49 0.76
N ASP A 486 -8.06 -8.68 -0.36
CA ASP A 486 -8.39 -9.70 -1.37
C ASP A 486 -8.47 -11.09 -0.75
N VAL A 487 -7.47 -11.47 0.06
CA VAL A 487 -7.42 -12.80 0.69
C VAL A 487 -8.56 -12.95 1.69
N ILE A 488 -8.86 -11.92 2.49
CA ILE A 488 -9.99 -11.91 3.44
C ILE A 488 -11.31 -12.12 2.70
N GLN A 489 -11.63 -11.29 1.71
CA GLN A 489 -12.92 -11.35 1.01
C GLN A 489 -13.12 -12.67 0.24
N ARG A 490 -12.07 -13.25 -0.35
CA ARG A 490 -12.16 -14.53 -1.09
C ARG A 490 -12.38 -15.74 -0.18
N ASN A 491 -12.03 -15.64 1.10
CA ASN A 491 -12.00 -16.78 2.03
C ASN A 491 -12.92 -16.61 3.24
N THR A 492 -13.74 -15.57 3.27
CA THR A 492 -14.68 -15.26 4.34
C THR A 492 -16.02 -14.78 3.79
N ASP A 493 -16.96 -14.49 4.68
CA ASP A 493 -18.26 -13.88 4.43
C ASP A 493 -18.21 -12.34 4.43
N VAL A 494 -17.02 -11.73 4.48
CA VAL A 494 -16.88 -10.26 4.44
C VAL A 494 -17.13 -9.77 3.02
N GLU A 495 -18.18 -8.97 2.84
CA GLU A 495 -18.57 -8.44 1.53
C GLU A 495 -17.83 -7.13 1.23
N VAL A 496 -17.85 -6.19 2.18
CA VAL A 496 -17.19 -4.88 2.06
C VAL A 496 -16.03 -4.80 3.03
N LEU A 497 -14.85 -4.48 2.53
CA LEU A 497 -13.64 -4.23 3.31
C LEU A 497 -12.84 -3.14 2.62
N GLN A 498 -12.17 -2.28 3.39
CA GLN A 498 -11.29 -1.29 2.80
C GLN A 498 -10.17 -1.97 2.00
N LYS A 499 -9.73 -1.38 0.90
CA LYS A 499 -8.74 -1.96 0.01
C LYS A 499 -7.39 -2.22 0.68
N ASP A 500 -7.01 -1.31 1.58
CA ASP A 500 -5.85 -1.46 2.46
C ASP A 500 -6.32 -1.85 3.87
N ALA A 501 -6.33 -3.15 4.15
CA ALA A 501 -6.79 -3.69 5.43
C ALA A 501 -6.01 -3.14 6.64
N PHE A 502 -4.80 -2.60 6.42
CA PHE A 502 -3.96 -2.03 7.46
C PHE A 502 -4.30 -0.59 7.82
N VAL A 503 -5.22 0.06 7.12
CA VAL A 503 -5.71 1.40 7.46
C VAL A 503 -7.12 1.29 8.03
N ALA A 504 -7.32 1.82 9.24
CA ALA A 504 -8.61 1.80 9.89
C ALA A 504 -9.52 2.88 9.29
N HIS A 505 -10.68 2.45 8.83
CA HIS A 505 -11.75 3.33 8.39
C HIS A 505 -12.95 3.18 9.34
N ARG A 506 -13.67 4.28 9.56
CA ARG A 506 -14.96 4.21 10.21
C ARG A 506 -15.97 3.55 9.26
N ARG A 507 -16.43 2.38 9.65
CA ARG A 507 -17.36 1.56 8.85
C ARG A 507 -18.80 2.08 8.93
N LEU A 508 -19.42 2.25 7.77
CA LEU A 508 -20.83 2.59 7.58
C LEU A 508 -21.37 1.72 6.44
N VAL A 509 -21.97 0.58 6.75
CA VAL A 509 -22.49 -0.32 5.71
C VAL A 509 -23.98 -0.52 5.90
N GLY A 510 -24.69 -0.44 4.78
CA GLY A 510 -26.13 -0.57 4.69
C GLY A 510 -26.62 -2.02 4.78
N GLY A 511 -27.91 -2.20 4.48
CA GLY A 511 -28.53 -3.50 4.27
C GLY A 511 -28.68 -3.80 2.77
N PRO A 512 -29.33 -4.92 2.39
CA PRO A 512 -29.45 -5.32 0.98
C PRO A 512 -30.56 -4.58 0.19
N GLY A 513 -31.01 -3.41 0.64
CA GLY A 513 -31.99 -2.59 -0.09
C GLY A 513 -31.71 -1.12 0.16
N ASP A 514 -32.40 -0.23 -0.55
CA ASP A 514 -32.05 1.19 -0.68
C ASP A 514 -31.68 1.88 0.64
N ASN A 515 -30.49 2.46 0.69
CA ASN A 515 -29.92 3.11 1.85
C ASN A 515 -29.50 4.55 1.56
N THR A 516 -29.44 5.35 2.62
CA THR A 516 -28.84 6.68 2.57
C THR A 516 -27.82 6.78 3.67
N LEU A 517 -26.54 6.78 3.30
CA LEU A 517 -25.41 6.77 4.23
C LEU A 517 -24.58 8.05 4.04
N VAL A 518 -24.18 8.66 5.16
CA VAL A 518 -23.38 9.89 5.17
C VAL A 518 -22.18 9.71 6.09
N GLY A 519 -20.99 9.96 5.53
CA GLY A 519 -19.71 9.92 6.20
C GLY A 519 -19.52 11.03 7.23
N SER A 520 -18.36 10.99 7.87
CA SER A 520 -17.92 11.94 8.89
C SER A 520 -16.58 12.54 8.50
N ASP A 521 -16.01 13.42 9.31
CA ASP A 521 -14.73 14.08 9.07
C ASP A 521 -13.48 13.19 9.28
N VAL A 522 -13.67 11.86 9.38
CA VAL A 522 -12.61 10.86 9.49
C VAL A 522 -12.72 9.87 8.34
N PRO A 523 -11.63 9.22 7.90
CA PRO A 523 -11.69 8.24 6.82
C PRO A 523 -12.78 7.19 7.04
N ASN A 524 -13.70 7.08 6.09
CA ASN A 524 -14.85 6.22 6.13
C ASN A 524 -14.74 5.06 5.12
N LEU A 525 -15.30 3.92 5.50
CA LEU A 525 -15.60 2.82 4.59
C LEU A 525 -17.12 2.76 4.50
N ILE A 526 -17.67 3.17 3.36
CA ILE A 526 -19.11 3.26 3.13
C ILE A 526 -19.51 2.17 2.13
N GLY A 527 -20.53 1.37 2.45
CA GLY A 527 -21.00 0.28 1.58
C GLY A 527 -22.52 0.22 1.49
N GLY A 528 -23.08 0.27 0.28
CA GLY A 528 -24.51 0.11 0.01
C GLY A 528 -24.96 -1.36 -0.05
N LEU A 529 -24.08 -2.25 -0.52
CA LEU A 529 -24.35 -3.67 -0.78
C LEU A 529 -25.28 -3.89 -1.97
N GLY A 530 -26.58 -3.72 -1.79
CA GLY A 530 -27.54 -3.89 -2.87
C GLY A 530 -28.77 -3.02 -2.65
N GLY A 531 -29.51 -2.74 -3.72
CA GLY A 531 -30.54 -1.70 -3.72
C GLY A 531 -30.02 -0.45 -4.42
N ASP A 532 -30.88 0.56 -4.58
CA ASP A 532 -30.50 1.83 -5.20
C ASP A 532 -30.09 2.82 -4.10
N ASP A 533 -28.79 2.90 -3.82
CA ASP A 533 -28.26 3.58 -2.64
C ASP A 533 -27.87 5.04 -2.89
N VAL A 534 -27.88 5.86 -1.84
CA VAL A 534 -27.34 7.22 -1.83
C VAL A 534 -26.22 7.31 -0.80
N LEU A 535 -24.98 7.36 -1.27
CA LEU A 535 -23.79 7.29 -0.43
C LEU A 535 -23.01 8.60 -0.54
N THR A 536 -22.73 9.23 0.59
CA THR A 536 -21.97 10.48 0.65
C THR A 536 -20.84 10.35 1.66
N GLY A 537 -19.61 10.63 1.27
CA GLY A 537 -18.47 10.71 2.18
C GLY A 537 -18.50 11.98 3.02
N GLY A 538 -17.40 12.23 3.72
CA GLY A 538 -17.19 13.38 4.57
C GLY A 538 -16.11 14.30 4.03
N THR A 539 -15.18 14.73 4.89
CA THR A 539 -14.09 15.65 4.50
C THR A 539 -12.71 14.97 4.48
N ALA A 540 -12.67 13.68 4.78
CA ALA A 540 -11.45 12.87 4.79
C ALA A 540 -11.41 12.02 3.52
N ALA A 541 -10.28 11.35 3.27
CA ALA A 541 -10.19 10.37 2.19
C ALA A 541 -11.03 9.12 2.55
N ASP A 542 -12.10 8.91 1.80
CA ASP A 542 -13.10 7.87 2.02
C ASP A 542 -13.06 6.79 0.92
N GLU A 543 -13.52 5.60 1.28
CA GLU A 543 -13.71 4.49 0.34
C GLU A 543 -15.19 4.10 0.32
N ILE A 544 -15.82 4.26 -0.84
CA ILE A 544 -17.27 4.15 -1.02
C ILE A 544 -17.58 3.06 -2.04
N TYR A 545 -18.42 2.10 -1.68
CA TYR A 545 -18.89 1.01 -2.52
C TYR A 545 -20.42 1.09 -2.64
N GLY A 546 -20.94 1.35 -3.85
CA GLY A 546 -22.38 1.27 -4.16
C GLY A 546 -22.87 -0.17 -3.98
N GLY A 547 -22.38 -1.06 -4.84
CA GLY A 547 -22.65 -2.49 -4.74
C GLY A 547 -23.46 -2.95 -5.94
N ALA A 548 -24.72 -3.32 -5.75
CA ALA A 548 -25.60 -3.76 -6.83
C ALA A 548 -26.90 -2.97 -6.83
N GLY A 549 -27.16 -2.22 -7.90
CA GLY A 549 -28.34 -1.37 -8.04
C GLY A 549 -28.00 -0.14 -8.86
N ALA A 550 -28.85 0.87 -8.85
CA ALA A 550 -28.57 2.16 -9.46
C ALA A 550 -28.18 3.16 -8.36
N ASP A 551 -26.89 3.21 -8.05
CA ASP A 551 -26.40 3.93 -6.87
C ASP A 551 -26.03 5.37 -7.20
N ARG A 552 -26.13 6.26 -6.21
CA ARG A 552 -25.67 7.66 -6.29
C ARG A 552 -24.58 7.90 -5.26
N LEU A 553 -23.35 8.09 -5.73
CA LEU A 553 -22.16 8.24 -4.88
C LEU A 553 -21.60 9.65 -4.94
N ASN A 554 -21.21 10.20 -3.80
CA ASN A 554 -20.43 11.43 -3.69
C ASN A 554 -19.32 11.23 -2.64
N GLY A 555 -18.06 11.50 -3.00
CA GLY A 555 -16.93 11.46 -2.07
C GLY A 555 -16.97 12.59 -1.04
N GLY A 556 -17.37 13.79 -1.48
CA GLY A 556 -17.19 15.01 -0.71
C GLY A 556 -15.75 15.54 -0.87
N PRO A 557 -15.29 16.43 0.01
CA PRO A 557 -13.89 16.83 0.02
C PRO A 557 -12.99 15.70 0.52
N GLY A 558 -11.88 15.43 -0.15
CA GLY A 558 -10.99 14.34 0.23
C GLY A 558 -10.52 13.63 -1.03
N ALA A 559 -9.43 12.87 -0.96
CA ALA A 559 -8.99 12.06 -2.10
C ALA A 559 -9.70 10.71 -2.00
N ASP A 560 -10.89 10.63 -2.57
CA ASP A 560 -11.81 9.54 -2.32
C ASP A 560 -11.68 8.44 -3.37
N VAL A 561 -12.19 7.26 -3.01
CA VAL A 561 -12.25 6.12 -3.92
C VAL A 561 -13.69 5.62 -3.98
N LEU A 562 -14.31 5.74 -5.16
CA LEU A 562 -15.72 5.43 -5.36
C LEU A 562 -15.84 4.25 -6.33
N TYR A 563 -16.57 3.23 -5.92
CA TYR A 563 -16.90 2.05 -6.73
C TYR A 563 -18.41 1.96 -6.89
N GLY A 564 -18.94 2.08 -8.11
CA GLY A 564 -20.37 1.92 -8.39
C GLY A 564 -20.78 0.47 -8.20
N GLY A 565 -20.14 -0.43 -8.94
CA GLY A 565 -20.32 -1.87 -8.79
C GLY A 565 -21.11 -2.46 -9.94
N LYS A 566 -22.33 -2.93 -9.73
CA LYS A 566 -23.21 -3.43 -10.79
C LYS A 566 -24.42 -2.52 -10.89
N GLY A 567 -24.76 -2.12 -12.11
CA GLY A 567 -26.01 -1.42 -12.41
C GLY A 567 -25.71 -0.12 -13.12
N ARG A 568 -26.54 0.91 -12.91
CA ARG A 568 -26.33 2.22 -13.54
C ARG A 568 -26.09 3.22 -12.45
N ASP A 569 -24.84 3.53 -12.24
CA ASP A 569 -24.41 4.33 -11.11
C ASP A 569 -24.17 5.78 -11.50
N VAL A 570 -24.39 6.68 -10.56
CA VAL A 570 -24.24 8.12 -10.71
C VAL A 570 -23.23 8.65 -9.71
N PHE A 571 -22.07 9.06 -10.20
CA PHE A 571 -21.05 9.73 -9.41
C PHE A 571 -21.26 11.22 -9.45
N VAL A 572 -21.28 11.86 -8.30
CA VAL A 572 -21.50 13.30 -8.16
C VAL A 572 -20.18 13.94 -7.82
N ILE A 573 -19.78 14.92 -8.62
CA ILE A 573 -18.60 15.74 -8.37
C ILE A 573 -19.01 17.21 -8.24
N ALA A 574 -18.52 17.92 -7.24
CA ALA A 574 -18.88 19.31 -6.95
C ALA A 574 -17.66 20.23 -6.91
N ALA A 575 -17.87 21.53 -7.16
CA ALA A 575 -16.80 22.53 -7.23
C ALA A 575 -15.97 22.70 -5.94
N SER A 576 -16.53 22.32 -4.78
CA SER A 576 -15.82 22.34 -3.49
C SER A 576 -14.96 21.09 -3.25
N GLU A 577 -15.08 20.07 -4.10
CA GLU A 577 -14.42 18.77 -4.01
C GLU A 577 -13.15 18.84 -4.86
N ALA A 578 -12.20 19.66 -4.42
CA ALA A 578 -10.94 19.83 -5.13
C ALA A 578 -9.97 18.70 -4.72
N MET A 579 -10.14 17.47 -5.22
CA MET A 579 -9.21 16.33 -5.04
C MET A 579 -9.30 15.26 -6.14
N ASP A 580 -8.25 14.43 -6.21
CA ASP A 580 -8.01 13.34 -7.17
C ASP A 580 -8.84 12.08 -6.89
N ASP A 581 -10.16 12.22 -6.93
CA ASP A 581 -11.05 11.08 -6.72
C ASP A 581 -10.80 10.00 -7.77
N ARG A 582 -10.73 8.75 -7.29
CA ARG A 582 -10.65 7.58 -8.15
C ARG A 582 -12.03 6.98 -8.27
N ILE A 583 -12.59 7.04 -9.46
CA ILE A 583 -13.96 6.60 -9.74
C ILE A 583 -13.90 5.33 -10.59
N TYR A 584 -14.64 4.32 -10.18
CA TYR A 584 -14.78 3.05 -10.88
C TYR A 584 -16.28 2.74 -11.05
N GLY A 585 -16.82 2.89 -12.26
CA GLY A 585 -18.24 2.59 -12.53
C GLY A 585 -18.54 1.12 -12.30
N GLY A 586 -17.76 0.25 -12.92
CA GLY A 586 -17.88 -1.19 -12.75
C GLY A 586 -18.62 -1.81 -13.93
N ARG A 587 -19.71 -2.53 -13.67
CA ARG A 587 -20.52 -3.17 -14.71
C ARG A 587 -21.84 -2.43 -14.87
N GLY A 588 -22.04 -1.88 -16.05
CA GLY A 588 -23.31 -1.36 -16.52
C GLY A 588 -23.07 -0.08 -17.28
N PHE A 589 -23.98 0.88 -17.19
CA PHE A 589 -23.81 2.18 -17.84
C PHE A 589 -23.73 3.22 -16.75
N ASP A 590 -22.58 3.82 -16.54
CA ASP A 590 -22.26 4.63 -15.39
C ASP A 590 -22.00 6.08 -15.81
N THR A 591 -22.45 7.01 -14.96
CA THR A 591 -22.46 8.43 -15.28
C THR A 591 -21.76 9.24 -14.19
N VAL A 592 -20.77 10.04 -14.59
CA VAL A 592 -20.25 11.12 -13.76
C VAL A 592 -21.05 12.38 -14.03
N VAL A 593 -21.47 13.08 -12.98
CA VAL A 593 -22.32 14.26 -13.06
C VAL A 593 -21.78 15.37 -12.17
N VAL A 594 -21.61 16.54 -12.76
CA VAL A 594 -21.27 17.76 -12.03
C VAL A 594 -22.48 18.28 -11.24
N ASP A 595 -22.29 18.59 -9.94
CA ASP A 595 -23.32 19.23 -9.13
C ASP A 595 -23.52 20.70 -9.55
N ALA A 596 -24.72 21.01 -10.04
CA ALA A 596 -25.04 22.32 -10.57
C ALA A 596 -25.34 23.30 -9.42
N GLY A 597 -24.49 24.32 -9.24
CA GLY A 597 -24.74 25.40 -8.28
C GLY A 597 -23.56 25.80 -7.39
N ARG A 598 -22.37 25.20 -7.55
CA ARG A 598 -21.18 25.53 -6.73
C ARG A 598 -20.01 26.17 -7.48
N GLY A 599 -20.14 26.45 -8.77
CA GLY A 599 -19.08 27.06 -9.59
C GLY A 599 -18.34 26.01 -10.45
N PRO A 600 -17.16 26.35 -11.00
CA PRO A 600 -16.40 25.44 -11.84
C PRO A 600 -15.90 24.23 -11.06
N VAL A 601 -15.87 23.06 -11.70
CA VAL A 601 -15.31 21.82 -11.12
C VAL A 601 -13.83 21.75 -11.44
N ARG A 602 -13.04 21.28 -10.47
CA ARG A 602 -11.61 21.05 -10.65
C ARG A 602 -11.31 19.58 -10.90
N LEU A 603 -10.55 19.27 -11.93
CA LEU A 603 -10.08 17.92 -12.24
C LEU A 603 -8.61 17.96 -12.61
N GLN A 604 -7.82 16.98 -12.18
CA GLN A 604 -6.43 16.84 -12.61
C GLN A 604 -6.30 15.84 -13.78
N ASP A 605 -6.92 14.66 -13.64
CA ASP A 605 -6.73 13.57 -14.60
C ASP A 605 -8.00 12.73 -14.76
N THR A 606 -8.64 12.80 -15.93
CA THR A 606 -9.85 11.99 -16.19
C THR A 606 -9.55 10.50 -16.28
N ARG A 607 -8.28 10.06 -16.36
CA ARG A 607 -7.89 8.63 -16.31
C ARG A 607 -8.12 7.99 -14.95
N LEU A 608 -8.36 8.79 -13.92
CA LEU A 608 -8.77 8.32 -12.60
C LEU A 608 -10.22 7.81 -12.60
N MET A 609 -11.00 8.12 -13.65
CA MET A 609 -12.35 7.62 -13.88
C MET A 609 -12.30 6.43 -14.85
N LYS A 610 -12.68 5.24 -14.38
CA LYS A 610 -12.60 3.98 -15.13
C LYS A 610 -13.96 3.31 -15.21
N GLY A 611 -14.27 2.77 -16.39
CA GLY A 611 -15.57 2.15 -16.65
C GLY A 611 -16.70 3.16 -16.48
N ILE A 612 -16.53 4.35 -17.05
CA ILE A 612 -17.54 5.41 -17.07
C ILE A 612 -17.89 5.66 -18.53
N GLU A 613 -19.16 5.51 -18.87
CA GLU A 613 -19.67 5.71 -20.22
C GLU A 613 -20.03 7.18 -20.45
N ARG A 614 -20.56 7.88 -19.44
CA ARG A 614 -21.04 9.25 -19.59
C ARG A 614 -20.44 10.24 -18.59
N PHE A 615 -20.06 11.42 -19.07
CA PHE A 615 -19.73 12.59 -18.27
C PHE A 615 -20.71 13.75 -18.58
N ASP A 616 -21.48 14.21 -17.60
CA ASP A 616 -22.42 15.33 -17.73
C ASP A 616 -21.93 16.55 -16.93
N GLY A 617 -21.42 17.56 -17.65
CA GLY A 617 -20.89 18.78 -17.06
C GLY A 617 -21.94 19.75 -16.55
N ARG A 618 -23.24 19.54 -16.84
CA ARG A 618 -24.37 20.41 -16.45
C ARG A 618 -24.14 21.92 -16.70
N GLY A 619 -23.44 22.24 -17.78
CA GLY A 619 -23.08 23.58 -18.22
C GLY A 619 -22.00 24.26 -17.38
N GLN A 620 -21.36 23.57 -16.43
CA GLN A 620 -20.27 24.12 -15.64
C GLN A 620 -18.94 24.06 -16.39
N ASP A 621 -18.06 25.00 -16.08
CA ASP A 621 -16.66 24.96 -16.50
C ASP A 621 -15.92 23.86 -15.73
N VAL A 622 -15.08 23.10 -16.43
CA VAL A 622 -14.05 22.22 -15.84
C VAL A 622 -12.72 22.96 -15.89
N ILE A 623 -12.00 22.98 -14.79
CA ILE A 623 -10.71 23.67 -14.65
C ILE A 623 -9.66 22.68 -14.12
N GLY A 624 -8.47 22.72 -14.67
CA GLY A 624 -7.32 21.99 -14.19
C GLY A 624 -6.79 22.50 -12.85
N THR A 625 -5.75 21.84 -12.39
CA THR A 625 -4.93 22.28 -11.27
C THR A 625 -3.87 23.29 -11.73
N PRO A 626 -3.01 23.80 -10.84
CA PRO A 626 -1.89 24.65 -11.26
C PRO A 626 -0.67 23.91 -11.85
N GLY A 627 -0.73 22.59 -12.04
CA GLY A 627 0.36 21.82 -12.66
C GLY A 627 -0.20 20.90 -13.74
N ASP A 628 0.67 20.16 -14.42
CA ASP A 628 0.34 19.42 -15.64
C ASP A 628 -0.88 18.48 -15.50
N ASP A 629 -1.96 18.82 -16.20
CA ASP A 629 -3.24 18.13 -16.16
C ASP A 629 -3.50 17.30 -17.42
N ARG A 630 -4.40 16.31 -17.30
CA ARG A 630 -4.83 15.43 -18.41
C ARG A 630 -6.35 15.32 -18.43
N LEU A 631 -6.97 16.24 -19.15
CA LEU A 631 -8.42 16.36 -19.26
C LEU A 631 -8.89 15.77 -20.58
N ASP A 632 -9.09 14.45 -20.60
CA ASP A 632 -9.54 13.72 -21.79
C ASP A 632 -11.02 13.36 -21.68
N PHE A 633 -11.88 14.06 -22.42
CA PHE A 633 -13.32 13.81 -22.47
C PHE A 633 -13.75 12.91 -23.64
N ALA A 634 -12.87 12.65 -24.61
CA ALA A 634 -13.19 11.79 -25.74
C ALA A 634 -13.17 10.30 -25.36
N ARG A 635 -12.64 9.99 -24.17
CA ARG A 635 -12.67 8.64 -23.59
C ARG A 635 -14.06 8.17 -23.17
N PHE A 636 -15.00 9.10 -22.97
CA PHE A 636 -16.37 8.79 -22.57
C PHE A 636 -17.19 8.59 -23.85
N ASP A 637 -18.09 7.61 -23.85
CA ASP A 637 -19.04 7.40 -24.95
C ASP A 637 -19.91 8.65 -25.14
N GLU A 638 -20.28 9.30 -24.02
CA GLU A 638 -21.07 10.53 -23.97
C GLU A 638 -20.45 11.57 -23.04
N ALA A 639 -19.67 12.51 -23.57
CA ALA A 639 -19.33 13.75 -22.87
C ALA A 639 -20.30 14.87 -23.28
N VAL A 640 -21.12 15.35 -22.35
CA VAL A 640 -22.23 16.27 -22.66
C VAL A 640 -22.27 17.45 -21.70
N ASN A 641 -22.79 18.58 -22.20
CA ASN A 641 -23.06 19.79 -21.42
C ASN A 641 -21.84 20.30 -20.62
N ILE A 642 -20.64 20.24 -21.17
CA ILE A 642 -19.47 20.88 -20.54
C ILE A 642 -19.47 22.35 -20.95
N GLY A 643 -19.29 23.28 -20.01
CA GLY A 643 -19.29 24.72 -20.29
C GLY A 643 -18.04 25.18 -21.06
N SER A 644 -16.89 25.03 -20.42
CA SER A 644 -15.57 25.10 -21.03
C SER A 644 -14.60 24.22 -20.25
N VAL A 645 -13.53 23.78 -20.90
CA VAL A 645 -12.43 23.04 -20.26
C VAL A 645 -11.21 23.93 -20.26
N ARG A 646 -10.57 24.10 -19.10
CA ARG A 646 -9.40 24.95 -18.92
C ARG A 646 -8.29 24.17 -18.24
N GLY A 647 -7.08 24.15 -18.76
CA GLY A 647 -5.92 23.53 -18.12
C GLY A 647 -5.47 24.39 -16.93
N GLY A 648 -4.94 25.56 -17.22
CA GLY A 648 -4.64 26.57 -16.22
C GLY A 648 -3.18 26.97 -16.24
N ARG A 649 -2.37 26.36 -15.38
CA ARG A 649 -0.90 26.50 -15.43
C ARG A 649 -0.31 25.10 -15.53
N GLY A 650 0.85 24.98 -16.16
CA GLY A 650 1.49 23.69 -16.37
C GLY A 650 1.39 23.28 -17.83
N ASP A 651 2.02 22.17 -18.19
CA ASP A 651 1.99 21.66 -19.56
C ASP A 651 0.81 20.69 -19.68
N ASP A 652 -0.35 21.20 -20.12
CA ASP A 652 -1.62 20.49 -20.04
C ASP A 652 -1.95 19.70 -21.31
N VAL A 653 -2.70 18.60 -21.15
CA VAL A 653 -3.28 17.85 -22.26
C VAL A 653 -4.79 17.85 -22.13
N ILE A 654 -5.46 18.53 -23.07
CA ILE A 654 -6.92 18.67 -23.09
C ILE A 654 -7.48 18.08 -24.37
N ARG A 655 -8.44 17.17 -24.24
CA ARG A 655 -9.21 16.62 -25.35
C ARG A 655 -10.70 16.81 -25.06
N GLY A 656 -11.38 17.46 -25.99
CA GLY A 656 -12.84 17.60 -26.00
C GLY A 656 -13.50 16.26 -26.31
N GLY A 657 -14.38 16.21 -27.29
CA GLY A 657 -15.06 14.99 -27.68
C GLY A 657 -15.71 15.10 -29.05
N ALA A 658 -16.99 14.72 -29.12
CA ALA A 658 -17.78 14.81 -30.34
C ALA A 658 -18.75 16.01 -30.35
N ALA A 659 -18.69 16.86 -29.32
CA ALA A 659 -19.53 18.04 -29.16
C ALA A 659 -18.77 19.30 -29.56
N ASN A 660 -19.47 20.44 -29.69
CA ASN A 660 -18.82 21.72 -29.95
C ASN A 660 -18.14 22.22 -28.66
N ASP A 661 -16.83 22.09 -28.59
CA ASP A 661 -16.07 22.28 -27.37
C ASP A 661 -15.42 23.67 -27.26
N ARG A 662 -15.14 24.07 -26.02
CA ARG A 662 -14.38 25.29 -25.69
C ARG A 662 -13.23 24.94 -24.79
N LEU A 663 -12.03 24.89 -25.36
CA LEU A 663 -10.81 24.43 -24.70
C LEU A 663 -9.84 25.60 -24.52
N PHE A 664 -9.27 25.72 -23.32
CA PHE A 664 -8.26 26.74 -22.98
C PHE A 664 -7.06 26.04 -22.34
N GLY A 665 -5.87 26.15 -22.92
CA GLY A 665 -4.63 25.60 -22.35
C GLY A 665 -4.25 26.37 -21.09
N GLY A 666 -3.87 27.63 -21.26
CA GLY A 666 -3.58 28.53 -20.16
C GLY A 666 -2.15 29.03 -20.24
N ALA A 667 -1.30 28.60 -19.31
CA ALA A 667 0.11 28.97 -19.29
C ALA A 667 0.98 27.72 -19.13
N GLY A 668 1.96 27.54 -20.01
CA GLY A 668 2.73 26.31 -20.15
C GLY A 668 2.67 25.84 -21.60
N ASP A 669 3.38 24.76 -21.94
CA ASP A 669 3.40 24.23 -23.31
C ASP A 669 2.26 23.21 -23.48
N ASP A 670 1.09 23.68 -23.91
CA ASP A 670 -0.16 22.92 -23.86
C ASP A 670 -0.44 22.11 -25.13
N ARG A 671 -1.27 21.06 -25.00
CA ARG A 671 -1.80 20.27 -26.13
C ARG A 671 -3.31 20.20 -26.09
N LEU A 672 -3.97 20.80 -27.08
CA LEU A 672 -5.42 20.86 -27.17
C LEU A 672 -5.93 20.12 -28.40
N PHE A 673 -6.94 19.27 -28.20
CA PHE A 673 -7.60 18.49 -29.25
C PHE A 673 -9.11 18.73 -29.18
N GLY A 674 -9.69 19.40 -30.19
CA GLY A 674 -11.13 19.66 -30.29
C GLY A 674 -11.92 18.37 -30.46
N GLY A 675 -11.62 17.65 -31.53
CA GLY A 675 -12.23 16.34 -31.81
C GLY A 675 -13.19 16.43 -32.98
N ALA A 676 -14.47 16.19 -32.75
CA ALA A 676 -15.51 16.45 -33.74
C ALA A 676 -16.50 17.47 -33.19
N GLY A 677 -17.03 18.32 -34.05
CA GLY A 677 -17.84 19.47 -33.63
C GLY A 677 -17.22 20.77 -34.16
N ASP A 678 -17.94 21.88 -34.03
CA ASP A 678 -17.40 23.20 -34.34
C ASP A 678 -16.72 23.75 -33.07
N ASP A 679 -15.41 23.54 -32.96
CA ASP A 679 -14.66 23.74 -31.72
C ASP A 679 -14.01 25.11 -31.60
N ARG A 680 -13.68 25.50 -30.35
CA ARG A 680 -12.90 26.70 -30.05
C ARG A 680 -11.74 26.36 -29.12
N LEU A 681 -10.52 26.49 -29.61
CA LEU A 681 -9.29 26.17 -28.90
C LEU A 681 -8.46 27.44 -28.70
N PHE A 682 -7.96 27.65 -27.48
CA PHE A 682 -7.10 28.77 -27.11
C PHE A 682 -5.88 28.22 -26.35
N GLY A 683 -4.69 28.28 -26.93
CA GLY A 683 -3.44 27.79 -26.31
C GLY A 683 -3.12 28.61 -25.07
N GLY A 684 -2.82 29.90 -25.25
CA GLY A 684 -2.62 30.83 -24.16
C GLY A 684 -1.21 31.40 -24.16
N ALA A 685 -0.36 30.97 -23.24
CA ALA A 685 1.02 31.42 -23.16
C ALA A 685 1.96 30.22 -23.02
N GLY A 686 2.89 30.06 -23.95
CA GLY A 686 3.76 28.89 -24.03
C GLY A 686 3.91 28.46 -25.49
N GLN A 687 4.54 27.34 -25.74
CA GLN A 687 4.59 26.74 -27.08
C GLN A 687 3.50 25.69 -27.20
N ASP A 688 2.35 26.11 -27.71
CA ASP A 688 1.14 25.31 -27.69
C ASP A 688 0.95 24.51 -28.98
N ARG A 689 0.26 23.38 -28.87
CA ARG A 689 -0.14 22.54 -30.00
C ARG A 689 -1.65 22.36 -30.05
N LEU A 690 -2.29 22.92 -31.06
CA LEU A 690 -3.74 22.95 -31.20
C LEU A 690 -4.20 22.14 -32.42
N PHE A 691 -5.12 21.22 -32.20
CA PHE A 691 -5.71 20.36 -33.23
C PHE A 691 -7.24 20.52 -33.20
N GLY A 692 -7.83 21.16 -34.21
CA GLY A 692 -9.29 21.37 -34.33
C GLY A 692 -10.02 20.05 -34.51
N GLY A 693 -9.74 19.37 -35.62
CA GLY A 693 -10.26 18.03 -35.89
C GLY A 693 -11.31 18.05 -36.98
N LYS A 694 -12.56 17.67 -36.69
CA LYS A 694 -13.66 17.65 -37.67
C LYS A 694 -14.69 18.72 -37.33
N GLY A 695 -14.87 19.71 -38.21
CA GLY A 695 -15.92 20.71 -38.06
C GLY A 695 -15.45 22.07 -38.57
N ALA A 696 -16.18 23.12 -38.25
CA ALA A 696 -15.75 24.48 -38.53
C ALA A 696 -15.09 25.08 -37.27
N ASP A 697 -13.79 24.85 -37.13
CA ASP A 697 -13.08 25.12 -35.89
C ASP A 697 -12.50 26.54 -35.82
N ARG A 698 -12.23 27.01 -34.59
CA ARG A 698 -11.50 28.25 -34.33
C ARG A 698 -10.35 28.00 -33.38
N LEU A 699 -9.12 28.20 -33.83
CA LEU A 699 -7.91 27.99 -33.04
C LEU A 699 -7.17 29.32 -32.87
N SER A 700 -6.71 29.59 -31.65
CA SER A 700 -5.84 30.71 -31.29
C SER A 700 -4.64 30.18 -30.49
N GLY A 701 -3.43 30.27 -31.01
CA GLY A 701 -2.20 29.85 -30.31
C GLY A 701 -1.99 30.69 -29.05
N GLY A 702 -1.90 32.00 -29.20
CA GLY A 702 -1.68 32.92 -28.09
C GLY A 702 -0.27 33.48 -28.14
N LYS A 703 0.46 33.48 -27.03
CA LYS A 703 1.85 33.95 -26.98
C LYS A 703 2.79 32.77 -27.02
N GLY A 704 3.77 32.80 -27.90
CA GLY A 704 4.82 31.79 -28.00
C GLY A 704 4.88 31.24 -29.42
N ALA A 705 5.68 30.20 -29.64
CA ALA A 705 5.79 29.59 -30.95
C ALA A 705 4.84 28.40 -31.02
N ASP A 706 3.68 28.59 -31.65
CA ASP A 706 2.56 27.67 -31.60
C ASP A 706 2.43 26.84 -32.88
N GLU A 707 1.96 25.60 -32.75
CA GLU A 707 1.60 24.72 -33.87
C GLU A 707 0.08 24.57 -33.97
N LEU A 708 -0.52 25.04 -35.07
CA LEU A 708 -1.97 25.00 -35.27
C LEU A 708 -2.35 24.11 -36.45
N PHE A 709 -3.26 23.16 -36.21
CA PHE A 709 -3.81 22.27 -37.22
C PHE A 709 -5.35 22.30 -37.17
N GLY A 710 -5.99 22.95 -38.14
CA GLY A 710 -7.45 23.05 -38.21
C GLY A 710 -8.13 21.69 -38.41
N GLY A 711 -7.59 20.86 -39.30
CA GLY A 711 -8.18 19.57 -39.64
C GLY A 711 -9.12 19.66 -40.84
N SER A 712 -10.27 18.98 -40.75
CA SER A 712 -11.27 18.91 -41.81
C SER A 712 -12.44 19.82 -41.52
N GLY A 713 -12.89 20.55 -42.54
CA GLY A 713 -13.96 21.53 -42.43
C GLY A 713 -13.44 22.95 -42.67
N LYS A 714 -14.17 23.97 -42.23
CA LYS A 714 -13.83 25.38 -42.55
C LYS A 714 -13.33 26.07 -41.30
N ASP A 715 -12.02 26.06 -41.13
CA ASP A 715 -11.37 26.45 -39.89
C ASP A 715 -10.86 27.89 -39.94
N VAL A 716 -10.77 28.52 -38.78
CA VAL A 716 -10.14 29.83 -38.60
C VAL A 716 -8.98 29.69 -37.63
N LEU A 717 -7.77 30.02 -38.08
CA LEU A 717 -6.54 29.86 -37.31
C LEU A 717 -5.89 31.24 -37.06
N ASN A 718 -5.42 31.45 -35.84
CA ASN A 718 -4.67 32.64 -35.42
C ASN A 718 -3.51 32.17 -34.55
N GLY A 719 -2.27 32.44 -34.94
CA GLY A 719 -1.09 32.01 -34.19
C GLY A 719 -0.95 32.86 -32.92
N GLY A 720 -0.92 34.17 -33.09
CA GLY A 720 -0.78 35.20 -32.09
C GLY A 720 0.64 35.77 -32.14
N PRO A 721 1.12 36.39 -31.04
CA PRO A 721 2.51 36.82 -31.01
C PRO A 721 3.50 35.66 -30.88
N GLY A 722 4.35 35.48 -31.89
CA GLY A 722 5.47 34.53 -31.86
C GLY A 722 5.82 34.03 -33.26
N ASP A 723 6.62 32.97 -33.36
CA ASP A 723 6.95 32.35 -34.64
C ASP A 723 6.07 31.09 -34.81
N ASP A 724 4.95 31.22 -35.52
CA ASP A 724 3.91 30.19 -35.52
C ASP A 724 3.93 29.28 -36.76
N VAL A 725 3.40 28.06 -36.61
CA VAL A 725 3.32 27.07 -37.70
C VAL A 725 1.88 26.63 -37.92
N PHE A 726 1.32 26.98 -39.08
CA PHE A 726 0.01 26.53 -39.54
C PHE A 726 0.14 25.30 -40.44
N GLN A 727 -0.38 24.16 -39.99
CA GLN A 727 -0.26 22.89 -40.71
C GLN A 727 -1.53 22.56 -41.51
N PHE A 728 -1.36 22.14 -42.77
CA PHE A 728 -2.48 21.76 -43.66
C PHE A 728 -2.22 20.44 -44.37
N ARG A 729 -3.29 19.70 -44.63
CA ARG A 729 -3.22 18.49 -45.46
C ARG A 729 -3.36 18.84 -46.93
N ALA A 730 -2.38 18.45 -47.74
CA ALA A 730 -2.40 18.64 -49.18
C ALA A 730 -3.49 17.80 -49.89
N ASN A 731 -3.86 16.64 -49.33
CA ASN A 731 -4.70 15.63 -49.99
C ASN A 731 -6.06 15.35 -49.33
N ALA A 732 -6.40 16.05 -48.25
CA ALA A 732 -7.70 15.88 -47.60
C ALA A 732 -8.68 16.94 -48.14
N SER A 733 -9.97 16.64 -48.10
CA SER A 733 -11.03 17.64 -48.16
C SER A 733 -11.02 18.52 -46.90
N SER A 734 -9.88 19.15 -46.57
CA SER A 734 -9.87 20.33 -45.71
C SER A 734 -10.76 21.34 -46.43
N GLY A 735 -11.79 21.85 -45.77
CA GLY A 735 -12.58 22.91 -46.34
C GLY A 735 -11.72 24.16 -46.55
N ARG A 736 -12.37 25.26 -46.94
CA ARG A 736 -11.68 26.54 -47.04
C ARG A 736 -11.32 27.01 -45.62
N ASN A 737 -10.04 26.93 -45.27
CA ASN A 737 -9.51 27.40 -44.00
C ASN A 737 -9.02 28.84 -44.14
N ARG A 738 -9.02 29.59 -43.04
CA ARG A 738 -8.65 31.00 -43.02
C ARG A 738 -7.64 31.26 -41.91
N ILE A 739 -6.46 31.74 -42.28
CA ILE A 739 -5.47 32.26 -41.34
C ILE A 739 -5.72 33.75 -41.19
N GLU A 740 -5.96 34.20 -39.96
CA GLU A 740 -6.22 35.62 -39.64
C GLU A 740 -5.02 36.35 -39.07
N ASP A 741 -3.90 35.67 -38.91
CA ASP A 741 -2.74 36.16 -38.20
C ASP A 741 -1.46 35.92 -38.98
N PHE A 742 -0.81 37.04 -39.29
CA PHE A 742 0.58 37.13 -39.72
C PHE A 742 1.11 38.35 -38.97
N ASP A 743 1.65 38.15 -37.78
CA ASP A 743 2.20 39.25 -36.98
C ASP A 743 3.41 39.83 -37.71
N ALA A 744 3.61 41.15 -37.62
CA ALA A 744 4.76 41.83 -38.23
C ALA A 744 6.09 41.54 -37.50
N ARG A 745 6.05 40.84 -36.36
CA ARG A 745 7.19 40.63 -35.43
C ARG A 745 7.66 39.19 -35.35
N GLY A 746 6.87 38.24 -35.84
CA GLY A 746 7.20 36.83 -35.94
C GLY A 746 7.47 36.40 -37.38
N ASN A 747 8.03 35.20 -37.55
CA ASN A 747 8.26 34.55 -38.84
C ASN A 747 7.34 33.33 -39.00
N ASP A 748 6.06 33.61 -39.27
CA ASP A 748 5.04 32.56 -39.37
C ASP A 748 5.21 31.71 -40.63
N GLN A 749 4.97 30.41 -40.48
CA GLN A 749 5.14 29.41 -41.53
C GLN A 749 3.83 28.68 -41.81
N ILE A 750 3.56 28.44 -43.09
CA ILE A 750 2.56 27.48 -43.53
C ILE A 750 3.30 26.19 -43.90
N ARG A 751 2.89 25.06 -43.33
CA ARG A 751 3.46 23.73 -43.62
C ARG A 751 2.41 22.80 -44.21
N LEU A 752 2.73 22.21 -45.35
CA LEU A 752 1.93 21.14 -45.94
C LEU A 752 2.40 19.78 -45.42
N VAL A 753 1.47 18.96 -44.93
CA VAL A 753 1.75 17.64 -44.36
C VAL A 753 0.91 16.56 -45.05
N GLU A 754 1.48 15.37 -45.25
CA GLU A 754 0.83 14.25 -45.93
C GLU A 754 0.10 13.26 -44.98
N PHE A 755 -0.03 13.56 -43.68
CA PHE A 755 -0.48 12.58 -42.67
C PHE A 755 -1.77 12.93 -41.91
N ASP A 756 -2.40 11.88 -41.38
CA ASP A 756 -3.59 11.96 -40.53
C ASP A 756 -3.22 12.11 -39.04
N PHE A 757 -3.21 13.34 -38.52
CA PHE A 757 -3.28 13.59 -37.08
C PHE A 757 -4.73 13.43 -36.61
N GLY A 758 -5.16 12.18 -36.42
CA GLY A 758 -6.55 11.88 -36.07
C GLY A 758 -6.81 10.45 -35.58
N ALA A 759 -5.77 9.70 -35.21
CA ALA A 759 -5.99 8.36 -34.67
C ALA A 759 -6.65 8.44 -33.27
N PRO A 760 -7.71 7.65 -33.00
CA PRO A 760 -8.41 7.64 -31.70
C PRO A 760 -7.58 7.07 -30.54
N ASP A 761 -6.48 6.40 -30.83
CA ASP A 761 -5.79 5.55 -29.87
C ASP A 761 -4.46 6.20 -29.46
N GLY A 762 -4.50 6.89 -28.33
CA GLY A 762 -3.37 7.65 -27.76
C GLY A 762 -2.17 6.83 -27.31
N GLU A 763 -1.45 6.22 -28.25
CA GLU A 763 -0.02 6.01 -28.07
C GLU A 763 0.75 7.13 -28.76
N GLU A 764 1.64 7.75 -27.98
CA GLU A 764 2.80 8.50 -28.45
C GLU A 764 3.28 7.92 -29.80
N LEU A 765 3.35 8.74 -30.85
CA LEU A 765 4.08 8.36 -32.06
C LEU A 765 5.52 8.07 -31.63
N SER A 766 5.79 6.82 -31.30
CA SER A 766 7.13 6.36 -30.98
C SER A 766 8.00 6.65 -32.19
N ARG A 767 8.96 7.56 -31.99
CA ARG A 767 10.14 7.84 -32.81
C ARG A 767 10.23 7.01 -34.10
N ARG A 768 9.58 7.50 -35.14
CA ARG A 768 10.10 7.42 -36.51
C ARG A 768 10.03 8.81 -37.10
N GLU A 769 11.03 9.62 -36.75
CA GLU A 769 11.50 10.71 -37.60
C GLU A 769 11.94 10.10 -38.94
N LYS A 770 10.98 9.82 -39.83
CA LYS A 770 11.25 9.83 -41.26
C LYS A 770 10.97 11.24 -41.73
N PHE A 771 12.01 12.07 -41.67
CA PHE A 771 12.08 13.27 -42.46
C PHE A 771 11.88 12.90 -43.93
N ALA A 772 10.68 13.15 -44.45
CA ALA A 772 10.56 13.73 -45.78
C ALA A 772 10.24 15.20 -45.52
N ALA A 773 11.29 16.00 -45.33
CA ALA A 773 11.18 17.43 -45.46
C ALA A 773 10.77 17.69 -46.92
N VAL A 774 9.48 17.92 -47.16
CA VAL A 774 9.07 18.81 -48.23
C VAL A 774 9.04 20.18 -47.58
N GLU A 775 10.22 20.79 -47.47
CA GLU A 775 10.40 22.18 -47.08
C GLU A 775 9.94 23.06 -48.25
N ASP A 776 8.63 23.21 -48.40
CA ASP A 776 8.04 24.42 -49.00
C ASP A 776 7.38 25.21 -47.87
N ALA A 777 8.19 25.61 -46.88
CA ALA A 777 7.73 26.53 -45.83
C ALA A 777 7.78 27.95 -46.41
N THR A 778 6.66 28.44 -46.91
CA THR A 778 6.57 29.85 -47.29
C THR A 778 6.49 30.68 -46.00
N SER A 779 7.49 31.52 -45.76
CA SER A 779 7.53 32.47 -44.63
C SER A 779 6.83 33.77 -44.98
N PHE A 780 6.02 34.31 -44.07
CA PHE A 780 5.26 35.54 -44.28
C PHE A 780 5.65 36.60 -43.24
N SER A 781 5.83 37.86 -43.67
CA SER A 781 6.30 38.95 -42.78
C SER A 781 5.43 40.21 -42.78
N LYS A 782 4.20 40.14 -43.34
CA LYS A 782 3.33 41.32 -43.50
C LYS A 782 2.16 41.31 -42.53
N ALA A 783 2.20 42.27 -41.60
CA ALA A 783 1.17 42.52 -40.58
C ALA A 783 -0.27 42.50 -41.13
N GLY A 784 -1.10 41.62 -40.59
CA GLY A 784 -2.56 41.66 -40.77
C GLY A 784 -3.08 41.15 -42.13
N ALA A 785 -2.27 40.39 -42.87
CA ALA A 785 -2.77 39.64 -44.03
C ALA A 785 -3.81 38.60 -43.59
N LYS A 786 -4.84 38.36 -44.40
CA LYS A 786 -5.78 37.26 -44.22
C LYS A 786 -5.66 36.35 -45.42
N ILE A 787 -5.36 35.09 -45.18
CA ILE A 787 -5.14 34.12 -46.25
C ILE A 787 -6.23 33.06 -46.18
N ASP A 788 -7.00 32.95 -47.26
CA ASP A 788 -7.93 31.85 -47.44
C ASP A 788 -7.18 30.72 -48.19
N LEU A 789 -7.10 29.55 -47.56
CA LEU A 789 -6.46 28.35 -48.09
C LEU A 789 -7.53 27.35 -48.51
N LYS A 790 -7.41 26.84 -49.73
CA LYS A 790 -8.31 25.79 -50.25
C LYS A 790 -7.50 24.68 -50.90
N ALA A 791 -7.56 23.48 -50.34
CA ALA A 791 -7.05 22.29 -51.02
C ALA A 791 -7.84 22.03 -52.32
N LEU A 792 -7.13 21.88 -53.43
CA LEU A 792 -7.68 21.50 -54.72
C LEU A 792 -7.48 19.98 -54.83
N GLY A 793 -8.50 19.21 -54.46
CA GLY A 793 -8.32 17.78 -54.20
C GLY A 793 -7.71 16.98 -55.36
N GLY A 794 -6.88 15.99 -55.02
CA GLY A 794 -6.46 14.88 -55.90
C GLY A 794 -4.97 14.84 -56.28
N ASP A 795 -4.24 15.94 -56.20
CA ASP A 795 -2.83 16.05 -56.64
C ASP A 795 -1.91 16.75 -55.63
N GLY A 796 -2.41 17.12 -54.45
CA GLY A 796 -1.66 17.83 -53.43
C GLY A 796 -1.60 19.35 -53.61
N SER A 797 -2.28 19.91 -54.62
CA SER A 797 -2.26 21.35 -54.86
C SER A 797 -3.15 22.13 -53.88
N VAL A 798 -2.65 23.29 -53.41
CA VAL A 798 -3.36 24.19 -52.50
C VAL A 798 -3.48 25.57 -53.15
N LEU A 799 -4.69 26.11 -53.19
CA LEU A 799 -4.96 27.46 -53.65
C LEU A 799 -4.89 28.45 -52.49
N LEU A 800 -3.99 29.42 -52.62
CA LEU A 800 -3.88 30.61 -51.77
C LEU A 800 -4.71 31.75 -52.37
N GLU A 801 -5.84 32.10 -51.77
CA GLU A 801 -6.68 33.24 -52.17
C GLU A 801 -6.45 34.43 -51.22
N GLY A 802 -6.28 35.65 -51.75
CA GLY A 802 -6.20 36.89 -50.96
C GLY A 802 -4.80 37.47 -50.71
N VAL A 803 -3.74 36.89 -51.31
CA VAL A 803 -2.36 37.37 -51.14
C VAL A 803 -1.94 38.28 -52.31
N HIS A 804 -1.49 39.50 -52.03
CA HIS A 804 -1.01 40.44 -53.06
C HIS A 804 0.51 40.60 -53.13
N ASP A 805 1.28 40.09 -52.15
CA ASP A 805 2.75 40.15 -52.13
C ASP A 805 3.31 38.88 -51.45
N LEU A 806 3.72 37.87 -52.22
CA LEU A 806 4.46 36.70 -51.74
C LEU A 806 5.95 36.91 -52.02
N THR A 807 6.80 36.72 -51.00
CA THR A 807 8.26 36.60 -51.20
C THR A 807 8.57 35.12 -51.10
N PHE A 808 8.80 34.49 -52.25
CA PHE A 808 9.24 33.11 -52.33
C PHE A 808 10.75 33.04 -52.07
N GLY A 809 11.17 32.08 -51.25
CA GLY A 809 12.58 31.75 -51.05
C GLY A 809 13.19 31.17 -52.34
N PRO A 810 14.52 31.22 -52.51
CA PRO A 810 15.18 30.72 -53.72
C PRO A 810 15.09 29.19 -53.93
N GLU A 811 14.45 28.44 -53.03
CA GLU A 811 14.27 26.98 -53.11
C GLU A 811 12.83 26.57 -53.54
N ASP A 812 11.86 27.51 -53.63
CA ASP A 812 10.41 27.27 -53.76
C ASP A 812 9.93 26.80 -55.16
N PHE A 813 10.77 26.09 -55.92
CA PHE A 813 10.38 25.49 -57.19
C PHE A 813 10.63 23.99 -57.17
N LEU A 814 9.55 23.20 -57.05
CA LEU A 814 9.26 21.90 -57.70
C LEU A 814 7.90 21.47 -57.13
N PHE A 815 6.77 21.56 -57.85
CA PHE A 815 6.25 20.54 -58.78
C PHE A 815 5.21 21.18 -59.74
N GLY A 816 5.05 20.58 -60.93
CA GLY A 816 4.13 21.01 -61.99
C GLY A 816 2.94 20.10 -62.21
#